data_AF-A0A0A7LHZ5-F1
#
_entry.id   AF-A0A0A7LHZ5-F1
#
_cell.length_a   1.000
_cell.length_b   1.000
_cell.length_c   1.000
_cell.angle_alpha   90.00
_cell.angle_beta   90.00
_cell.angle_gamma   90.00
#
_symmetry.space_group_name_H-M   'P 1'
#
loop_
_entity.id
_entity.type
_entity.pdbx_description
1 polymer ?
#
loop_
_entity_poly.entity_id
_entity_poly.type
_entity_poly.pdbx_seq_one_letter_code
_entity_poly.pdbx_strand_id
1 'polypeptide(L)'
;MNITPSTPGLRRYWFTPWAVLLVIILLGALLFGPVLWHPGNYLFGNSEDGFKNYYTALWYVQHNAGLWFTGMNYPFGEHVVYTDNQPLFSLVLRSLRQAGLPLEVVTVFNSAMLLAQLLSALPLLGLLRRLPLPDWYAATVTVCMVLLAPQLERLLGHYALSYSCAVPLLWYLLVRAQETGNRLWYLLYGATMLLFGGLHPYYIIIGALLLLVYSAVAWWQRPVGSSSFWRFWWPVLTAALLPMVIFQGVLRLTDPYAADRTSLPYGFFAYSSSFWSVFFPVELPTRTWWQSIFHTPDPSWEGLAYVGLVGTTIAVLTLARVLRRVRRKQWRRLRRPALPPMLRVSLWAATLILLFSMGWPFRWGLEGLLNYLGPIRQFRSIGRFAWIFYYFYSVYLAYTLYQAYRWLRWHRPGKMAGSVLALGLLFWFAEGMLNAGHKGQLIQQLQRGPNRQMPAAQSAPDHFRNRLVQAGHQPSDFQAIIPLPYFLMGSEVMSLPTEGHRVAHSMYQGMRASLETELPMATHQLSRTALYQAQELGQLLSHPAIDKVVLRRLPNQKPLLLIVDTKTPLDSAETALLARARVFYRDSAVWLAELPLSQLEARPALQASFRKQLPKLHRFPTYWASAATPLVWHNGFDKPKKDPDFQPNISPLVGPGAQPVRRAPELYFHQNIPQPGWYEASLWVYLRTEKLPALHWSLTNAAGTVLDSSAIETKFSTNVLGDWVRVTAHIHVTQPGQRVRIWTQGRRYVVDEFELRPTGVAVWRQTPDSSQLIYNNYLLTSPLPMATPLATKR
;
A
#
# COMPACT_ATOMS: atom_id res chain seq x y z
N MET A 1 -29.57 23.65 43.75
CA MET A 1 -30.63 23.97 42.76
C MET A 1 -30.55 22.97 41.63
N ASN A 2 -31.44 21.98 41.65
CA ASN A 2 -31.57 20.95 40.63
C ASN A 2 -32.27 21.55 39.41
N ILE A 3 -31.49 21.90 38.38
CA ILE A 3 -32.03 22.22 37.06
C ILE A 3 -32.15 20.91 36.31
N THR A 4 -33.33 20.31 36.36
CA THR A 4 -33.76 19.32 35.37
C THR A 4 -33.70 19.99 33.99
N PRO A 5 -33.00 19.42 33.00
CA PRO A 5 -33.10 19.92 31.64
C PRO A 5 -34.50 19.57 31.14
N SER A 6 -35.33 20.59 30.97
CA SER A 6 -36.56 20.50 30.19
C SER A 6 -36.20 19.98 28.81
N THR A 7 -36.76 18.82 28.44
CA THR A 7 -36.72 18.26 27.09
C THR A 7 -37.52 19.18 26.18
N PRO A 8 -36.89 19.97 25.28
CA PRO A 8 -37.64 20.77 24.33
C PRO A 8 -38.16 19.83 23.23
N GLY A 9 -39.47 19.63 23.20
CA GLY A 9 -40.30 19.14 22.09
C GLY A 9 -39.67 18.20 21.06
N LEU A 10 -39.97 16.89 21.18
CA LEU A 10 -39.70 15.86 20.16
C LEU A 10 -40.38 16.06 18.79
N ARG A 11 -41.17 17.11 18.59
CA ARG A 11 -42.06 17.26 17.41
C ARG A 11 -41.54 18.12 16.25
N ARG A 12 -40.33 18.73 16.29
CA ARG A 12 -39.95 19.76 15.29
C ARG A 12 -38.81 19.49 14.30
N TYR A 13 -38.18 18.31 14.28
CA TYR A 13 -36.89 18.17 13.59
C TYR A 13 -36.71 16.96 12.65
N TRP A 14 -37.80 16.29 12.27
CA TRP A 14 -37.75 15.16 11.34
C TRP A 14 -37.38 15.58 9.92
N PHE A 15 -37.68 16.82 9.52
CA PHE A 15 -37.41 17.30 8.16
C PHE A 15 -35.93 17.65 7.89
N THR A 16 -35.19 18.13 8.89
CA THR A 16 -33.82 18.63 8.68
C THR A 16 -32.84 17.58 8.14
N PRO A 17 -32.82 16.32 8.65
CA PRO A 17 -31.98 15.29 8.06
C PRO A 17 -32.27 15.07 6.57
N TRP A 18 -33.55 15.01 6.19
CA TRP A 18 -33.95 14.87 4.78
C TRP A 18 -33.54 16.07 3.94
N ALA A 19 -33.67 17.29 4.47
CA ALA A 19 -33.20 18.50 3.79
C ALA A 19 -31.67 18.49 3.57
N VAL A 20 -30.88 18.07 4.58
CA VAL A 20 -29.43 17.95 4.45
C VAL A 20 -29.05 16.89 3.40
N LEU A 21 -29.71 15.73 3.43
CA LEU A 21 -29.50 14.68 2.43
C LEU A 21 -29.83 15.19 1.02
N LEU A 22 -30.98 15.86 0.86
CA LEU A 22 -31.40 16.43 -0.42
C LEU A 22 -30.37 17.46 -0.93
N VAL A 23 -29.88 18.36 -0.08
CA VAL A 23 -28.86 19.34 -0.46
C VAL A 23 -27.57 18.64 -0.91
N ILE A 24 -27.11 17.61 -0.18
CA ILE A 24 -25.91 16.85 -0.56
C ILE A 24 -26.13 16.11 -1.88
N ILE A 25 -27.33 15.56 -2.13
CA ILE A 25 -27.67 14.91 -3.41
C ILE A 25 -27.64 15.94 -4.55
N LEU A 26 -28.24 17.12 -4.36
CA LEU A 26 -28.25 18.18 -5.37
C LEU A 26 -26.83 18.69 -5.67
N LEU A 27 -26.02 18.91 -4.63
CA LEU A 27 -24.61 19.27 -4.79
C LEU A 27 -23.81 18.14 -5.43
N GLY A 28 -24.07 16.89 -5.06
CA GLY A 28 -23.48 15.72 -5.70
C GLY A 28 -23.81 15.68 -7.20
N ALA A 29 -25.08 15.90 -7.56
CA ALA A 29 -25.52 15.96 -8.95
C ALA A 29 -24.83 17.09 -9.73
N LEU A 30 -24.60 18.23 -9.09
CA LEU A 30 -23.87 19.36 -9.68
C LEU A 30 -22.37 19.06 -9.85
N LEU A 31 -21.73 18.50 -8.82
CA LEU A 31 -20.27 18.36 -8.75
C LEU A 31 -19.75 17.11 -9.46
N PHE A 32 -20.47 16.00 -9.33
CA PHE A 32 -20.14 14.72 -9.97
C PHE A 32 -20.87 14.55 -11.31
N GLY A 33 -21.87 15.38 -11.61
CA GLY A 33 -22.54 15.38 -12.90
C GLY A 33 -23.20 14.03 -13.21
N PRO A 34 -23.01 13.47 -14.43
CA PRO A 34 -23.60 12.19 -14.80
C PRO A 34 -23.03 10.99 -14.02
N VAL A 35 -21.89 11.13 -13.34
CA VAL A 35 -21.28 10.07 -12.52
C VAL A 35 -22.25 9.62 -11.42
N LEU A 36 -23.01 10.55 -10.82
CA LEU A 36 -23.94 10.23 -9.74
C LEU A 36 -25.12 9.37 -10.23
N TRP A 37 -25.57 9.61 -11.46
CA TRP A 37 -26.77 8.97 -12.03
C TRP A 37 -26.45 7.71 -12.81
N HIS A 38 -25.24 7.62 -13.37
CA HIS A 38 -24.76 6.48 -14.13
C HIS A 38 -23.41 5.96 -13.61
N PRO A 39 -23.30 5.60 -12.33
CA PRO A 39 -22.01 5.30 -11.70
C PRO A 39 -21.28 4.10 -12.34
N GLY A 40 -21.98 3.15 -12.98
CA GLY A 40 -21.37 2.05 -13.72
C GLY A 40 -20.68 2.44 -15.02
N ASN A 41 -21.05 3.58 -15.60
CA ASN A 41 -20.43 4.07 -16.83
C ASN A 41 -19.08 4.76 -16.57
N TYR A 42 -18.66 4.87 -15.31
CA TYR A 42 -17.47 5.60 -14.89
C TYR A 42 -16.51 4.71 -14.10
N LEU A 43 -15.24 4.70 -14.48
CA LEU A 43 -14.16 4.24 -13.61
C LEU A 43 -13.65 5.42 -12.79
N PHE A 44 -13.60 5.28 -11.46
CA PHE A 44 -13.11 6.36 -10.61
C PHE A 44 -11.58 6.45 -10.58
N GLY A 45 -10.89 5.41 -11.06
CA GLY A 45 -9.46 5.36 -11.34
C GLY A 45 -9.20 4.34 -12.45
N ASN A 46 -8.28 4.65 -13.37
CA ASN A 46 -8.03 3.85 -14.58
C ASN A 46 -6.59 3.31 -14.69
N SER A 47 -5.77 3.50 -13.65
CA SER A 47 -4.40 3.01 -13.57
C SER A 47 -4.11 2.39 -12.21
N GLU A 48 -3.07 1.55 -12.16
CA GLU A 48 -2.52 0.94 -10.94
C GLU A 48 -3.62 0.43 -9.99
N ASP A 49 -3.67 0.92 -8.74
CA ASP A 49 -4.62 0.48 -7.72
C ASP A 49 -6.09 0.73 -8.10
N GLY A 50 -6.39 1.80 -8.85
CA GLY A 50 -7.76 2.12 -9.25
C GLY A 50 -8.35 1.06 -10.18
N PHE A 51 -7.64 0.72 -11.25
CA PHE A 51 -8.09 -0.33 -12.17
C PHE A 51 -8.04 -1.71 -11.50
N LYS A 52 -6.96 -2.00 -10.77
CA LYS A 52 -6.77 -3.28 -10.06
C LYS A 52 -7.90 -3.56 -9.07
N ASN A 53 -8.38 -2.58 -8.33
CA ASN A 53 -9.45 -2.80 -7.34
C ASN A 53 -10.80 -3.21 -7.94
N TYR A 54 -11.13 -2.69 -9.12
CA TYR A 54 -12.29 -3.20 -9.86
C TYR A 54 -12.02 -4.58 -10.43
N TYR A 55 -10.83 -4.81 -11.00
CA TYR A 55 -10.43 -6.10 -11.56
C TYR A 55 -10.55 -7.23 -10.53
N THR A 56 -9.98 -7.05 -9.33
CA THR A 56 -9.99 -8.09 -8.29
C THR A 56 -11.41 -8.39 -7.79
N ALA A 57 -12.27 -7.37 -7.69
CA ALA A 57 -13.68 -7.55 -7.35
C ALA A 57 -14.47 -8.27 -8.45
N LEU A 58 -14.34 -7.83 -9.71
CA LEU A 58 -15.01 -8.43 -10.86
C LEU A 58 -14.63 -9.89 -11.03
N TRP A 59 -13.33 -10.19 -11.05
CA TRP A 59 -12.83 -11.56 -11.19
C TRP A 59 -13.32 -12.44 -10.04
N TYR A 60 -13.28 -11.96 -8.79
CA TYR A 60 -13.76 -12.73 -7.65
C TYR A 60 -15.25 -13.08 -7.75
N VAL A 61 -16.07 -12.09 -8.11
CA VAL A 61 -17.53 -12.26 -8.26
C VAL A 61 -17.85 -13.22 -9.40
N GLN A 62 -17.05 -13.21 -10.48
CA GLN A 62 -17.23 -14.08 -11.65
C GLN A 62 -16.72 -15.51 -11.44
N HIS A 63 -15.55 -15.69 -10.83
CA HIS A 63 -14.79 -16.95 -10.94
C HIS A 63 -14.45 -17.63 -9.61
N ASN A 64 -14.47 -16.93 -8.47
CA ASN A 64 -13.88 -17.49 -7.23
C ASN A 64 -14.86 -18.22 -6.33
N ALA A 65 -14.66 -18.31 -5.02
CA ALA A 65 -15.61 -18.74 -3.99
C ALA A 65 -14.89 -18.66 -2.64
N GLY A 66 -15.64 -18.56 -1.54
CA GLY A 66 -15.05 -18.54 -0.20
C GLY A 66 -14.08 -17.36 -0.01
N LEU A 67 -12.92 -17.61 0.61
CA LEU A 67 -11.95 -16.57 0.95
C LEU A 67 -10.70 -16.58 0.06
N TRP A 68 -10.76 -17.25 -1.09
CA TRP A 68 -9.63 -17.37 -2.02
C TRP A 68 -9.90 -16.66 -3.33
N PHE A 69 -8.90 -15.91 -3.81
CA PHE A 69 -8.89 -15.20 -5.07
C PHE A 69 -7.89 -15.84 -6.03
N THR A 70 -8.21 -15.99 -7.31
CA THR A 70 -7.34 -16.70 -8.27
C THR A 70 -6.92 -15.88 -9.48
N GLY A 71 -7.34 -14.61 -9.60
CA GLY A 71 -7.10 -13.82 -10.81
C GLY A 71 -5.66 -13.32 -10.96
N MET A 72 -4.87 -13.38 -9.91
CA MET A 72 -3.44 -13.03 -9.90
C MET A 72 -2.68 -14.07 -9.09
N ASN A 73 -1.35 -13.98 -9.14
CA ASN A 73 -0.47 -14.86 -8.37
C ASN A 73 -0.64 -16.34 -8.75
N TYR A 74 -1.00 -16.63 -10.01
CA TYR A 74 -1.14 -18.01 -10.49
C TYR A 74 0.20 -18.75 -10.45
N PRO A 75 0.28 -20.03 -10.02
CA PRO A 75 -0.84 -20.93 -9.72
C PRO A 75 -1.33 -20.89 -8.26
N PHE A 76 -0.85 -19.97 -7.44
CA PHE A 76 -1.15 -19.92 -6.01
C PHE A 76 -2.51 -19.27 -5.70
N GLY A 77 -2.82 -18.15 -6.34
CA GLY A 77 -3.90 -17.27 -5.91
C GLY A 77 -3.54 -16.49 -4.63
N GLU A 78 -4.54 -15.92 -3.96
CA GLU A 78 -4.34 -15.09 -2.77
C GLU A 78 -5.59 -15.11 -1.85
N HIS A 79 -5.39 -14.94 -0.56
CA HIS A 79 -6.49 -14.73 0.38
C HIS A 79 -7.14 -13.37 0.13
N VAL A 80 -8.48 -13.31 0.02
CA VAL A 80 -9.24 -12.13 -0.42
C VAL A 80 -8.91 -10.83 0.32
N VAL A 81 -8.60 -10.92 1.63
CA VAL A 81 -8.20 -9.77 2.47
C VAL A 81 -7.00 -8.99 1.91
N TYR A 82 -6.14 -9.64 1.13
CA TYR A 82 -4.93 -9.06 0.55
C TYR A 82 -5.09 -8.53 -0.88
N THR A 83 -6.31 -8.61 -1.43
CA THR A 83 -6.61 -8.25 -2.83
C THR A 83 -7.25 -6.88 -3.00
N ASP A 84 -7.62 -6.24 -1.88
CA ASP A 84 -8.36 -4.96 -1.83
C ASP A 84 -9.68 -4.97 -2.63
N ASN A 85 -10.26 -6.16 -2.81
CA ASN A 85 -11.55 -6.37 -3.47
C ASN A 85 -12.76 -6.10 -2.57
N GLN A 86 -12.58 -5.48 -1.40
CA GLN A 86 -13.62 -5.33 -0.37
C GLN A 86 -14.29 -6.67 0.00
N PRO A 87 -13.59 -7.57 0.73
CA PRO A 87 -13.94 -8.99 0.83
C PRO A 87 -15.39 -9.30 1.18
N LEU A 88 -15.92 -8.67 2.24
CA LEU A 88 -17.31 -8.87 2.66
C LEU A 88 -18.30 -8.41 1.59
N PHE A 89 -18.00 -7.28 0.95
CA PHE A 89 -18.85 -6.72 -0.10
C PHE A 89 -18.85 -7.61 -1.34
N SER A 90 -17.67 -8.01 -1.83
CA SER A 90 -17.53 -8.91 -2.97
C SER A 90 -18.13 -10.29 -2.73
N LEU A 91 -18.03 -10.83 -1.50
CA LEU A 91 -18.71 -12.07 -1.11
C LEU A 91 -20.23 -11.93 -1.22
N VAL A 92 -20.81 -10.83 -0.74
CA VAL A 92 -22.26 -10.57 -0.84
C VAL A 92 -22.68 -10.44 -2.30
N LEU A 93 -21.96 -9.65 -3.11
CA LEU A 93 -22.28 -9.48 -4.53
C LEU A 93 -22.25 -10.80 -5.30
N ARG A 94 -21.27 -11.64 -5.00
CA ARG A 94 -21.18 -12.98 -5.56
C ARG A 94 -22.40 -13.82 -5.19
N SER A 95 -22.77 -13.89 -3.91
CA SER A 95 -23.91 -14.67 -3.44
C SER A 95 -25.22 -14.21 -4.08
N LEU A 96 -25.42 -12.90 -4.23
CA LEU A 96 -26.58 -12.33 -4.91
C LEU A 96 -26.60 -12.68 -6.40
N ARG A 97 -25.45 -12.65 -7.07
CA ARG A 97 -25.33 -13.08 -8.48
C ARG A 97 -25.62 -14.57 -8.64
N GLN A 98 -25.14 -15.42 -7.73
CA GLN A 98 -25.45 -16.85 -7.72
C GLN A 98 -26.96 -17.11 -7.50
N ALA A 99 -27.65 -16.24 -6.76
CA ALA A 99 -29.10 -16.26 -6.61
C ALA A 99 -29.86 -15.75 -7.86
N GLY A 100 -29.17 -15.44 -8.96
CA GLY A 100 -29.77 -15.04 -10.23
C GLY A 100 -30.03 -13.54 -10.38
N LEU A 101 -29.57 -12.70 -9.46
CA LEU A 101 -29.74 -11.25 -9.59
C LEU A 101 -28.77 -10.67 -10.63
N PRO A 102 -29.26 -9.92 -11.64
CA PRO A 102 -28.42 -9.25 -12.63
C PRO A 102 -27.74 -8.05 -11.95
N LEU A 103 -26.49 -8.25 -11.52
CA LEU A 103 -25.71 -7.23 -10.83
C LEU A 103 -24.52 -6.78 -11.67
N GLU A 104 -24.46 -5.48 -11.91
CA GLU A 104 -23.30 -4.82 -12.51
C GLU A 104 -22.37 -4.37 -11.38
N VAL A 105 -21.24 -5.06 -11.21
CA VAL A 105 -20.35 -4.93 -10.05
C VAL A 105 -19.80 -3.50 -9.92
N VAL A 106 -19.44 -2.84 -11.04
CA VAL A 106 -18.88 -1.48 -11.03
C VAL A 106 -19.94 -0.48 -10.56
N THR A 107 -21.16 -0.55 -11.07
CA THR A 107 -22.31 0.26 -10.62
C THR A 107 -22.49 0.13 -9.12
N VAL A 108 -22.53 -1.09 -8.59
CA VAL A 108 -22.79 -1.32 -7.17
C VAL A 108 -21.61 -0.86 -6.30
N PHE A 109 -20.37 -1.10 -6.73
CA PHE A 109 -19.16 -0.57 -6.09
C PHE A 109 -19.19 0.96 -5.98
N ASN A 110 -19.41 1.64 -7.11
CA ASN A 110 -19.37 3.10 -7.19
C ASN A 110 -20.53 3.72 -6.42
N SER A 111 -21.73 3.14 -6.54
CA SER A 111 -22.91 3.59 -5.80
C SER A 111 -22.72 3.46 -4.30
N ALA A 112 -22.11 2.37 -3.81
CA ALA A 112 -21.85 2.18 -2.39
C ALA A 112 -20.87 3.23 -1.84
N MET A 113 -19.80 3.55 -2.59
CA MET A 113 -18.85 4.59 -2.21
C MET A 113 -19.45 6.00 -2.16
N LEU A 114 -20.29 6.35 -3.15
CA LEU A 114 -21.00 7.63 -3.19
C LEU A 114 -22.06 7.70 -2.08
N LEU A 115 -22.81 6.62 -1.86
CA LEU A 115 -23.77 6.50 -0.79
C LEU A 115 -23.11 6.63 0.59
N ALA A 116 -21.90 6.09 0.77
CA ALA A 116 -21.15 6.24 2.00
C ALA A 116 -20.83 7.73 2.32
N GLN A 117 -20.60 8.56 1.28
CA GLN A 117 -20.46 10.01 1.47
C GLN A 117 -21.75 10.63 2.00
N LEU A 118 -22.88 10.30 1.39
CA LEU A 118 -24.19 10.80 1.78
C LEU A 118 -24.55 10.36 3.21
N LEU A 119 -24.33 9.09 3.55
CA LEU A 119 -24.65 8.52 4.86
C LEU A 119 -23.81 9.10 6.00
N SER A 120 -22.66 9.71 5.70
CA SER A 120 -21.84 10.37 6.72
C SER A 120 -22.55 11.59 7.34
N ALA A 121 -23.48 12.21 6.63
CA ALA A 121 -24.22 13.38 7.11
C ALA A 121 -25.08 13.09 8.35
N LEU A 122 -25.67 11.90 8.44
CA LEU A 122 -26.59 11.53 9.52
C LEU A 122 -25.94 11.48 10.91
N PRO A 123 -24.84 10.73 11.14
CA PRO A 123 -24.15 10.75 12.41
C PRO A 123 -23.54 12.12 12.73
N LEU A 124 -23.05 12.86 11.72
CA LEU A 124 -22.50 14.21 11.91
C LEU A 124 -23.56 15.21 12.39
N LEU A 125 -24.72 15.25 11.75
CA LEU A 125 -25.85 16.08 12.18
C LEU A 125 -26.32 15.66 13.58
N GLY A 126 -26.36 14.35 13.84
CA GLY A 126 -26.66 13.80 15.16
C GLY A 126 -25.68 14.25 16.24
N LEU A 127 -24.39 14.34 15.93
CA LEU A 127 -23.34 14.85 16.84
C LEU A 127 -23.47 16.36 17.06
N LEU A 128 -23.69 17.14 16.01
CA LEU A 128 -23.86 18.61 16.12
C LEU A 128 -25.10 18.98 16.93
N ARG A 129 -26.19 18.22 16.84
CA ARG A 129 -27.43 18.42 17.62
C ARG A 129 -27.30 18.16 19.12
N ARG A 130 -26.21 17.53 19.56
CA ARG A 130 -25.88 17.40 21.00
C ARG A 130 -25.26 18.65 21.58
N LEU A 131 -24.94 19.61 20.72
CA LEU A 131 -24.37 20.90 21.09
C LEU A 131 -25.48 21.95 21.08
N PRO A 132 -25.35 23.03 21.87
CA PRO A 132 -26.31 24.13 21.88
C PRO A 132 -26.17 25.00 20.62
N LEU A 133 -26.44 24.41 19.46
CA LEU A 133 -26.36 25.00 18.12
C LEU A 133 -27.77 25.01 17.49
N PRO A 134 -28.15 26.04 16.72
CA PRO A 134 -29.42 26.05 16.02
C PRO A 134 -29.39 25.06 14.84
N ASP A 135 -30.53 24.43 14.54
CA ASP A 135 -30.62 23.36 13.53
C ASP A 135 -30.16 23.78 12.13
N TRP A 136 -30.50 24.99 11.67
CA TRP A 136 -30.06 25.47 10.35
C TRP A 136 -28.53 25.51 10.26
N TYR A 137 -27.85 25.92 11.33
CA TYR A 137 -26.40 26.02 11.37
C TYR A 137 -25.76 24.64 11.42
N ALA A 138 -26.31 23.73 12.24
CA ALA A 138 -25.89 22.35 12.28
C ALA A 138 -26.05 21.67 10.91
N ALA A 139 -27.16 21.93 10.21
CA ALA A 139 -27.41 21.45 8.86
C ALA A 139 -26.36 21.99 7.85
N THR A 140 -26.15 23.31 7.81
CA THR A 140 -25.16 23.94 6.91
C THR A 140 -23.75 23.41 7.15
N VAL A 141 -23.29 23.34 8.40
CA VAL A 141 -21.94 22.86 8.70
C VAL A 141 -21.79 21.36 8.42
N THR A 142 -22.85 20.56 8.58
CA THR A 142 -22.83 19.15 8.16
C THR A 142 -22.50 19.04 6.67
N VAL A 143 -23.11 19.88 5.82
CA VAL A 143 -22.79 19.91 4.38
C VAL A 143 -21.32 20.25 4.14
N CYS A 144 -20.79 21.30 4.80
CA CYS A 144 -19.36 21.67 4.66
C CYS A 144 -18.42 20.53 5.07
N MET A 145 -18.74 19.80 6.13
CA MET A 145 -17.94 18.67 6.62
C MET A 145 -17.98 17.46 5.67
N VAL A 146 -19.10 17.21 4.99
CA VAL A 146 -19.18 16.11 4.02
C VAL A 146 -18.38 16.44 2.77
N LEU A 147 -18.49 17.67 2.25
CA LEU A 147 -17.81 18.10 1.04
C LEU A 147 -16.29 18.20 1.20
N LEU A 148 -15.79 18.46 2.42
CA LEU A 148 -14.37 18.54 2.73
C LEU A 148 -13.80 17.23 3.31
N ALA A 149 -14.56 16.13 3.31
CA ALA A 149 -14.13 14.89 3.94
C ALA A 149 -12.87 14.32 3.25
N PRO A 150 -11.82 13.93 4.00
CA PRO A 150 -10.57 13.42 3.39
C PRO A 150 -10.76 12.10 2.65
N GLN A 151 -11.82 11.35 2.93
CA GLN A 151 -12.15 10.11 2.24
C GLN A 151 -12.58 10.31 0.79
N LEU A 152 -12.98 11.52 0.37
CA LEU A 152 -13.25 11.81 -1.04
C LEU A 152 -12.01 11.60 -1.91
N GLU A 153 -10.82 11.83 -1.35
CA GLU A 153 -9.54 11.52 -2.02
C GLU A 153 -9.37 10.03 -2.31
N ARG A 154 -9.93 9.15 -1.47
CA ARG A 154 -9.81 7.70 -1.63
C ARG A 154 -10.67 7.18 -2.78
N LEU A 155 -11.65 7.96 -3.25
CA LEU A 155 -12.45 7.62 -4.43
C LEU A 155 -11.60 7.43 -5.69
N LEU A 156 -10.37 7.93 -5.74
CA LEU A 156 -9.51 7.87 -6.93
C LEU A 156 -8.66 6.60 -7.05
N GLY A 157 -8.76 5.65 -6.11
CA GLY A 157 -8.05 4.37 -6.25
C GLY A 157 -8.04 3.47 -5.02
N HIS A 158 -8.31 4.01 -3.84
CA HIS A 158 -8.37 3.25 -2.58
C HIS A 158 -9.84 3.04 -2.15
N TYR A 159 -10.63 2.37 -2.99
CA TYR A 159 -12.08 2.30 -2.88
C TYR A 159 -12.58 1.77 -1.53
N ALA A 160 -11.93 0.73 -1.00
CA ALA A 160 -12.28 0.15 0.28
C ALA A 160 -12.14 1.13 1.46
N LEU A 161 -11.39 2.24 1.29
CA LEU A 161 -11.15 3.27 2.32
C LEU A 161 -11.96 4.55 2.10
N SER A 162 -12.81 4.60 1.07
CA SER A 162 -13.60 5.79 0.76
C SER A 162 -14.85 5.94 1.64
N TYR A 163 -15.17 4.96 2.50
CA TYR A 163 -16.36 4.97 3.35
C TYR A 163 -16.27 6.02 4.47
N SER A 164 -16.61 7.27 4.15
CA SER A 164 -16.52 8.42 5.05
C SER A 164 -17.51 8.37 6.21
N CYS A 165 -18.60 7.61 6.09
CA CYS A 165 -19.56 7.40 7.18
C CYS A 165 -19.00 6.58 8.35
N ALA A 166 -17.92 5.81 8.16
CA ALA A 166 -17.41 4.88 9.17
C ALA A 166 -16.97 5.58 10.47
N VAL A 167 -16.09 6.59 10.37
CA VAL A 167 -15.56 7.29 11.55
C VAL A 167 -16.63 8.11 12.28
N PRO A 168 -17.48 8.92 11.59
CA PRO A 168 -18.60 9.61 12.21
C PRO A 168 -19.59 8.67 12.91
N LEU A 169 -19.92 7.53 12.29
CA LEU A 169 -20.85 6.56 12.86
C LEU A 169 -20.27 5.92 14.13
N LEU A 170 -19.02 5.46 14.09
CA LEU A 170 -18.32 4.93 15.27
C LEU A 170 -18.29 5.97 16.39
N TRP A 171 -17.98 7.22 16.07
CA TRP A 171 -17.99 8.30 17.07
C TRP A 171 -19.38 8.53 17.66
N TYR A 172 -20.43 8.58 16.82
CA TYR A 172 -21.81 8.71 17.28
C TYR A 172 -22.20 7.56 18.22
N LEU A 173 -21.94 6.30 17.85
CA LEU A 173 -22.23 5.12 18.68
C LEU A 173 -21.50 5.19 20.03
N LEU A 174 -20.24 5.61 20.03
CA LEU A 174 -19.46 5.78 21.25
C LEU A 174 -20.02 6.87 22.16
N VAL A 175 -20.44 8.00 21.60
CA VAL A 175 -21.10 9.08 22.37
C VAL A 175 -22.42 8.58 22.96
N ARG A 176 -23.24 7.84 22.19
CA ARG A 176 -24.48 7.22 22.71
C ARG A 176 -24.22 6.24 23.84
N ALA A 177 -23.17 5.43 23.72
CA ALA A 177 -22.78 4.47 24.74
C ALA A 177 -22.45 5.17 26.06
N GLN A 178 -21.74 6.30 26.00
CA GLN A 178 -21.38 7.07 27.19
C GLN A 178 -22.54 7.88 27.77
N GLU A 179 -23.40 8.46 26.93
CA GLU A 179 -24.59 9.22 27.36
C GLU A 179 -25.61 8.33 28.09
N THR A 180 -25.87 7.14 27.54
CA THR A 180 -26.94 6.26 28.02
C THR A 180 -26.45 5.19 29.01
N GLY A 181 -25.15 4.88 29.00
CA GLY A 181 -24.60 3.74 29.74
C GLY A 181 -25.05 2.37 29.23
N ASN A 182 -25.82 2.31 28.14
CA ASN A 182 -26.36 1.06 27.59
C ASN A 182 -25.28 0.30 26.79
N ARG A 183 -25.06 -0.96 27.16
CA ARG A 183 -24.07 -1.85 26.53
C ARG A 183 -24.40 -2.19 25.08
N LEU A 184 -25.66 -2.08 24.65
CA LEU A 184 -26.06 -2.27 23.25
C LEU A 184 -25.26 -1.37 22.31
N TRP A 185 -24.96 -0.13 22.70
CA TRP A 185 -24.19 0.78 21.86
C TRP A 185 -22.73 0.33 21.67
N TYR A 186 -22.12 -0.31 22.67
CA TYR A 186 -20.80 -0.92 22.53
C TYR A 186 -20.83 -2.16 21.65
N LEU A 187 -21.91 -2.96 21.74
CA LEU A 187 -22.13 -4.09 20.82
C LEU A 187 -22.28 -3.59 19.37
N LEU A 188 -23.11 -2.58 19.14
CA LEU A 188 -23.28 -1.96 17.82
C LEU A 188 -21.98 -1.32 17.30
N TYR A 189 -21.17 -0.74 18.19
CA TYR A 189 -19.84 -0.24 17.86
C TYR A 189 -18.93 -1.38 17.36
N GLY A 190 -18.84 -2.48 18.13
CA GLY A 190 -18.05 -3.65 17.73
C GLY A 190 -18.54 -4.30 16.44
N ALA A 191 -19.86 -4.41 16.25
CA ALA A 191 -20.47 -4.92 15.02
C ALA A 191 -20.18 -4.01 13.81
N THR A 192 -20.27 -2.70 13.99
CA THR A 192 -19.93 -1.71 12.95
C THR A 192 -18.45 -1.78 12.59
N MET A 193 -17.58 -1.98 13.59
CA MET A 193 -16.15 -2.17 13.39
C MET A 193 -15.83 -3.44 12.60
N LEU A 194 -16.55 -4.55 12.86
CA LEU A 194 -16.45 -5.78 12.06
C LEU A 194 -16.98 -5.60 10.64
N LEU A 195 -18.12 -4.93 10.46
CA LEU A 195 -18.73 -4.69 9.16
C LEU A 195 -17.78 -3.92 8.23
N PHE A 196 -17.28 -2.77 8.67
CA PHE A 196 -16.28 -2.01 7.91
C PHE A 196 -14.93 -2.74 7.85
N GLY A 197 -14.57 -3.50 8.88
CA GLY A 197 -13.39 -4.37 8.87
C GLY A 197 -13.42 -5.43 7.77
N GLY A 198 -14.60 -5.94 7.44
CA GLY A 198 -14.83 -6.85 6.31
C GLY A 198 -14.70 -6.18 4.94
N LEU A 199 -14.81 -4.84 4.87
CA LEU A 199 -14.47 -4.08 3.67
C LEU A 199 -12.96 -3.83 3.60
N HIS A 200 -12.37 -3.37 4.70
CA HIS A 200 -10.93 -3.14 4.80
C HIS A 200 -10.43 -3.24 6.25
N PRO A 201 -9.34 -3.98 6.54
CA PRO A 201 -8.87 -4.22 7.91
C PRO A 201 -8.49 -2.97 8.71
N TYR A 202 -8.16 -1.87 8.01
CA TYR A 202 -7.86 -0.59 8.66
C TYR A 202 -8.99 -0.06 9.53
N TYR A 203 -10.25 -0.30 9.18
CA TYR A 203 -11.38 0.20 9.98
C TYR A 203 -11.46 -0.46 11.36
N ILE A 204 -11.00 -1.71 11.49
CA ILE A 204 -10.89 -2.38 12.80
C ILE A 204 -9.95 -1.60 13.70
N ILE A 205 -8.80 -1.19 13.17
CA ILE A 205 -7.75 -0.60 13.98
C ILE A 205 -8.00 0.89 14.22
N ILE A 206 -8.54 1.60 13.22
CA ILE A 206 -9.07 2.97 13.39
C ILE A 206 -10.17 2.98 14.46
N GLY A 207 -11.11 2.04 14.40
CA GLY A 207 -12.17 1.89 15.40
C GLY A 207 -11.65 1.54 16.79
N ALA A 208 -10.70 0.60 16.91
CA ALA A 208 -10.11 0.25 18.19
C ALA A 208 -9.34 1.43 18.81
N LEU A 209 -8.52 2.14 18.02
CA LEU A 209 -7.77 3.30 18.48
C LEU A 209 -8.70 4.44 18.92
N LEU A 210 -9.73 4.75 18.12
CA LEU A 210 -10.75 5.74 18.46
C LEU A 210 -11.39 5.39 19.81
N LEU A 211 -11.88 4.16 19.97
CA LEU A 211 -12.56 3.69 21.17
C LEU A 211 -11.66 3.75 22.41
N LEU A 212 -10.43 3.24 22.32
CA LEU A 212 -9.50 3.17 23.44
C LEU A 212 -9.01 4.56 23.87
N VAL A 213 -8.55 5.39 22.92
CA VAL A 213 -8.02 6.73 23.26
C VAL A 213 -9.15 7.63 23.76
N TYR A 214 -10.32 7.62 23.12
CA TYR A 214 -11.46 8.39 23.58
C TYR A 214 -11.91 7.97 24.98
N SER A 215 -12.00 6.67 25.24
CA SER A 215 -12.40 6.15 26.55
C SER A 215 -11.35 6.42 27.63
N ALA A 216 -10.06 6.38 27.30
CA ALA A 216 -8.97 6.76 28.21
C ALA A 216 -9.07 8.24 28.61
N VAL A 217 -9.32 9.12 27.64
CA VAL A 217 -9.53 10.55 27.91
C VAL A 217 -10.82 10.78 28.71
N ALA A 218 -11.90 10.07 28.38
CA ALA A 218 -13.16 10.15 29.12
C ALA A 218 -12.98 9.76 30.59
N TRP A 219 -12.25 8.66 30.85
CA TRP A 219 -11.87 8.21 32.18
C TRP A 219 -11.03 9.25 32.92
N TRP A 220 -9.99 9.78 32.29
CA TRP A 220 -9.13 10.84 32.86
C TRP A 220 -9.91 12.11 33.23
N GLN A 221 -10.99 12.39 32.51
CA GLN A 221 -11.85 13.54 32.77
C GLN A 221 -12.92 13.28 33.84
N ARG A 222 -13.16 12.04 34.29
CA ARG A 222 -14.13 11.75 35.36
C ARG A 222 -13.65 12.26 36.73
N PRO A 223 -14.56 12.54 37.68
CA PRO A 223 -14.20 12.73 39.08
C PRO A 223 -13.58 11.45 39.67
N VAL A 224 -12.62 11.61 40.58
CA VAL A 224 -12.04 10.48 41.32
C VAL A 224 -13.16 9.81 42.12
N GLY A 225 -13.27 8.47 42.05
CA GLY A 225 -14.26 7.69 42.80
C GLY A 225 -15.66 7.57 42.17
N SER A 226 -15.92 8.14 40.99
CA SER A 226 -17.29 8.19 40.43
C SER A 226 -17.83 6.89 39.81
N SER A 227 -16.98 5.87 39.59
CA SER A 227 -17.39 4.60 38.99
C SER A 227 -16.31 3.53 39.16
N SER A 228 -16.71 2.26 39.29
CA SER A 228 -15.78 1.12 39.24
C SER A 228 -15.01 1.08 37.90
N PHE A 229 -13.70 0.91 37.98
CA PHE A 229 -12.78 0.82 36.83
C PHE A 229 -13.25 -0.25 35.84
N TRP A 230 -13.52 -1.47 36.32
CA TRP A 230 -13.92 -2.59 35.47
C TRP A 230 -15.32 -2.41 34.87
N ARG A 231 -16.24 -1.76 35.58
CA ARG A 231 -17.58 -1.43 35.04
C ARG A 231 -17.50 -0.50 33.83
N PHE A 232 -16.50 0.38 33.77
CA PHE A 232 -16.25 1.26 32.63
C PHE A 232 -15.46 0.55 31.52
N TRP A 233 -14.36 -0.12 31.85
CA TRP A 233 -13.44 -0.66 30.85
C TRP A 233 -13.88 -1.99 30.24
N TRP A 234 -14.65 -2.83 30.94
CA TRP A 234 -15.11 -4.10 30.38
C TRP A 234 -15.86 -3.98 29.05
N PRO A 235 -16.93 -3.16 28.91
CA PRO A 235 -17.60 -2.99 27.63
C PRO A 235 -16.71 -2.34 26.56
N VAL A 236 -15.76 -1.48 26.94
CA VAL A 236 -14.80 -0.84 26.03
C VAL A 236 -13.82 -1.87 25.47
N LEU A 237 -13.19 -2.66 26.35
CA LEU A 237 -12.21 -3.67 25.97
C LEU A 237 -12.85 -4.80 25.18
N THR A 238 -14.06 -5.24 25.54
CA THR A 238 -14.79 -6.25 24.76
C THR A 238 -15.14 -5.74 23.36
N ALA A 239 -15.66 -4.51 23.22
CA ALA A 239 -15.97 -3.93 21.91
C ALA A 239 -14.73 -3.65 21.04
N ALA A 240 -13.55 -3.44 21.65
CA ALA A 240 -12.28 -3.29 20.93
C ALA A 240 -11.67 -4.65 20.54
N LEU A 241 -11.52 -5.56 21.51
CA LEU A 241 -10.77 -6.79 21.34
C LEU A 241 -11.55 -7.88 20.60
N LEU A 242 -12.87 -8.00 20.83
CA LEU A 242 -13.66 -9.08 20.24
C LEU A 242 -13.63 -9.02 18.70
N PRO A 243 -13.89 -7.88 18.04
CA PRO A 243 -13.72 -7.77 16.58
C PRO A 243 -12.31 -8.11 16.07
N MET A 244 -11.27 -7.66 16.79
CA MET A 244 -9.88 -7.95 16.42
C MET A 244 -9.57 -9.45 16.52
N VAL A 245 -10.03 -10.11 17.59
CA VAL A 245 -9.84 -11.55 17.81
C VAL A 245 -10.61 -12.35 16.76
N ILE A 246 -11.86 -11.98 16.45
CA ILE A 246 -12.64 -12.63 15.39
C ILE A 246 -11.92 -12.51 14.05
N PHE A 247 -11.51 -11.29 13.66
CA PHE A 247 -10.85 -11.05 12.39
C PHE A 247 -9.51 -11.78 12.27
N GLN A 248 -8.66 -11.72 13.30
CA GLN A 248 -7.38 -12.44 13.33
C GLN A 248 -7.56 -13.95 13.40
N GLY A 249 -8.60 -14.42 14.10
CA GLY A 249 -8.99 -15.83 14.16
C GLY A 249 -9.36 -16.35 12.78
N VAL A 250 -10.21 -15.63 12.04
CA VAL A 250 -10.55 -15.97 10.66
C VAL A 250 -9.29 -16.06 9.81
N LEU A 251 -8.46 -15.00 9.79
CA LEU A 251 -7.22 -15.00 8.99
C LEU A 251 -6.30 -16.18 9.32
N ARG A 252 -6.06 -16.47 10.59
CA ARG A 252 -5.18 -17.58 10.99
C ARG A 252 -5.73 -18.96 10.62
N LEU A 253 -7.06 -19.10 10.58
CA LEU A 253 -7.72 -20.36 10.21
C LEU A 253 -7.85 -20.54 8.70
N THR A 254 -7.86 -19.45 7.93
CA THR A 254 -8.19 -19.47 6.49
C THR A 254 -7.02 -19.13 5.57
N ASP A 255 -5.94 -18.55 6.09
CA ASP A 255 -4.73 -18.25 5.33
C ASP A 255 -3.61 -19.26 5.64
N PRO A 256 -3.38 -20.27 4.78
CA PRO A 256 -2.35 -21.28 5.00
C PRO A 256 -0.92 -20.70 4.91
N TYR A 257 -0.76 -19.48 4.39
CA TYR A 257 0.54 -18.86 4.18
C TYR A 257 0.85 -17.73 5.15
N ALA A 258 0.03 -17.53 6.18
CA ALA A 258 0.14 -16.40 7.12
C ALA A 258 1.54 -16.27 7.76
N ALA A 259 2.24 -17.38 8.01
CA ALA A 259 3.56 -17.38 8.62
C ALA A 259 4.69 -16.90 7.69
N ASP A 260 4.47 -16.90 6.38
CA ASP A 260 5.46 -16.45 5.37
C ASP A 260 5.23 -15.02 4.88
N ARG A 261 4.14 -14.39 5.30
CA ARG A 261 3.87 -12.99 4.98
C ARG A 261 4.72 -12.07 5.84
N THR A 262 5.13 -10.94 5.27
CA THR A 262 5.88 -9.93 6.00
C THR A 262 5.12 -9.40 7.23
N SER A 263 5.80 -9.36 8.36
CA SER A 263 5.31 -8.68 9.57
C SER A 263 5.74 -7.21 9.63
N LEU A 264 6.60 -6.77 8.69
CA LEU A 264 7.25 -5.47 8.64
C LEU A 264 6.97 -4.78 7.30
N PRO A 265 5.74 -4.31 7.07
CA PRO A 265 5.43 -3.59 5.85
C PRO A 265 6.22 -2.28 5.77
N TYR A 266 6.57 -1.87 4.56
CA TYR A 266 7.12 -0.53 4.35
C TYR A 266 6.05 0.53 4.63
N GLY A 267 6.48 1.73 4.99
CA GLY A 267 5.61 2.91 4.95
C GLY A 267 5.32 3.58 6.27
N PHE A 268 5.59 2.96 7.43
CA PHE A 268 5.22 3.52 8.75
C PHE A 268 5.58 5.02 8.90
N PHE A 269 6.78 5.40 8.47
CA PHE A 269 7.21 6.80 8.45
C PHE A 269 6.96 7.53 7.12
N ALA A 270 6.84 6.84 5.99
CA ALA A 270 6.63 7.46 4.68
C ALA A 270 5.16 7.91 4.48
N TYR A 271 4.24 7.13 5.01
CA TYR A 271 2.80 7.29 4.90
C TYR A 271 2.23 7.81 6.23
N SER A 272 2.79 8.90 6.74
CA SER A 272 2.32 9.59 7.94
C SER A 272 1.69 10.94 7.56
N SER A 273 0.83 11.46 8.44
CA SER A 273 0.37 12.84 8.33
C SER A 273 1.50 13.80 8.69
N SER A 274 1.34 15.05 8.27
CA SER A 274 2.20 16.16 8.65
C SER A 274 1.36 17.37 9.04
N PHE A 275 1.99 18.38 9.61
CA PHE A 275 1.31 19.65 9.87
C PHE A 275 0.75 20.25 8.56
N TRP A 276 1.49 20.07 7.46
CA TRP A 276 1.14 20.50 6.11
C TRP A 276 -0.11 19.81 5.57
N SER A 277 -0.24 18.49 5.75
CA SER A 277 -1.37 17.73 5.21
C SER A 277 -2.68 17.90 5.97
N VAL A 278 -2.66 18.59 7.11
CA VAL A 278 -3.81 18.75 8.02
C VAL A 278 -4.30 20.19 8.08
N PHE A 279 -3.39 21.17 8.10
CA PHE A 279 -3.74 22.58 8.33
C PHE A 279 -3.51 23.50 7.13
N PHE A 280 -3.06 23.00 5.98
CA PHE A 280 -2.84 23.87 4.81
C PHE A 280 -3.53 23.33 3.55
N PRO A 281 -3.86 24.20 2.58
CA PRO A 281 -4.56 23.80 1.37
C PRO A 281 -3.86 22.65 0.64
N VAL A 282 -4.61 21.58 0.37
CA VAL A 282 -4.10 20.36 -0.29
C VAL A 282 -4.64 20.18 -1.71
N GLU A 283 -5.72 20.88 -2.05
CA GLU A 283 -6.43 20.77 -3.33
C GLU A 283 -6.02 21.84 -4.33
N LEU A 284 -6.08 21.54 -5.62
CA LEU A 284 -5.89 22.53 -6.68
C LEU A 284 -7.15 23.39 -6.86
N PRO A 285 -7.01 24.70 -7.22
CA PRO A 285 -5.77 25.45 -7.40
C PRO A 285 -5.21 26.08 -6.11
N THR A 286 -5.93 25.98 -4.98
CA THR A 286 -5.57 26.67 -3.73
C THR A 286 -4.22 26.25 -3.17
N ARG A 287 -3.84 24.97 -3.36
CA ARG A 287 -2.52 24.43 -3.06
C ARG A 287 -1.41 25.12 -3.85
N THR A 288 -1.56 25.26 -5.18
CA THR A 288 -0.53 25.88 -6.03
C THR A 288 -0.30 27.34 -5.62
N TRP A 289 -1.40 28.07 -5.39
CA TRP A 289 -1.32 29.44 -4.89
C TRP A 289 -0.60 29.50 -3.54
N TRP A 290 -0.97 28.62 -2.60
CA TRP A 290 -0.32 28.55 -1.28
C TRP A 290 1.18 28.25 -1.39
N GLN A 291 1.56 27.28 -2.22
CA GLN A 291 2.94 26.86 -2.42
C GLN A 291 3.78 27.95 -3.10
N SER A 292 3.22 28.69 -4.05
CA SER A 292 3.94 29.81 -4.69
C SER A 292 4.32 30.93 -3.73
N ILE A 293 3.56 31.11 -2.65
CA ILE A 293 3.79 32.17 -1.66
C ILE A 293 4.68 31.65 -0.53
N PHE A 294 4.36 30.48 0.03
CA PHE A 294 4.94 29.99 1.27
C PHE A 294 5.97 28.87 1.10
N HIS A 295 6.20 28.38 -0.12
CA HIS A 295 7.18 27.33 -0.43
C HIS A 295 7.03 26.07 0.44
N THR A 296 5.78 25.69 0.74
CA THR A 296 5.49 24.54 1.60
C THR A 296 5.69 23.21 0.87
N PRO A 297 6.15 22.15 1.56
CA PRO A 297 6.37 20.84 0.93
C PRO A 297 5.05 20.19 0.52
N ASP A 298 5.14 19.24 -0.40
CA ASP A 298 3.99 18.45 -0.83
C ASP A 298 3.48 17.57 0.32
N PRO A 299 2.17 17.60 0.61
CA PRO A 299 1.60 16.72 1.62
C PRO A 299 1.61 15.26 1.14
N SER A 300 1.94 14.34 2.04
CA SER A 300 1.82 12.90 1.76
C SER A 300 0.36 12.55 1.49
N TRP A 301 0.09 11.95 0.33
CA TRP A 301 -1.26 11.55 -0.09
C TRP A 301 -1.93 10.64 0.96
N GLU A 302 -1.17 9.72 1.55
CA GLU A 302 -1.63 8.81 2.60
C GLU A 302 -1.99 9.49 3.93
N GLY A 303 -1.48 10.70 4.16
CA GLY A 303 -1.65 11.47 5.40
C GLY A 303 -2.60 12.66 5.29
N LEU A 304 -3.36 12.78 4.19
CA LEU A 304 -4.29 13.89 3.96
C LEU A 304 -5.46 13.85 4.95
N ALA A 305 -5.63 14.94 5.70
CA ALA A 305 -6.74 15.16 6.64
C ALA A 305 -7.01 16.66 6.81
N TYR A 306 -7.10 17.38 5.70
CA TYR A 306 -7.20 18.85 5.67
C TYR A 306 -8.48 19.37 6.34
N VAL A 307 -8.36 20.33 7.25
CA VAL A 307 -9.49 20.90 8.02
C VAL A 307 -10.03 22.23 7.47
N GLY A 308 -9.53 22.71 6.34
CA GLY A 308 -9.93 24.01 5.75
C GLY A 308 -9.21 25.21 6.39
N LEU A 309 -9.10 26.33 5.66
CA LEU A 309 -8.48 27.57 6.14
C LEU A 309 -9.20 28.15 7.36
N VAL A 310 -10.53 28.00 7.40
CA VAL A 310 -11.33 28.39 8.57
C VAL A 310 -10.94 27.55 9.78
N GLY A 311 -10.75 26.24 9.58
CA GLY A 311 -10.21 25.33 10.60
C GLY A 311 -8.83 25.75 11.06
N THR A 312 -7.91 26.02 10.14
CA THR A 312 -6.55 26.47 10.46
C THR A 312 -6.53 27.76 11.26
N THR A 313 -7.38 28.73 10.89
CA THR A 313 -7.51 29.99 11.63
C THR A 313 -7.98 29.74 13.06
N ILE A 314 -8.99 28.88 13.24
CA ILE A 314 -9.46 28.50 14.58
C ILE A 314 -8.40 27.71 15.34
N ALA A 315 -7.55 26.91 14.67
CA ALA A 315 -6.45 26.19 15.29
C ALA A 315 -5.42 27.17 15.87
N VAL A 316 -5.01 28.18 15.08
CA VAL A 316 -4.09 29.24 15.51
C VAL A 316 -4.67 30.03 16.69
N LEU A 317 -5.95 30.42 16.62
CA LEU A 317 -6.62 31.12 17.72
C LEU A 317 -6.72 30.26 18.99
N THR A 318 -6.95 28.96 18.82
CA THR A 318 -7.00 28.00 19.93
C THR A 318 -5.62 27.81 20.56
N LEU A 319 -4.58 27.70 19.75
CA LEU A 319 -3.18 27.63 20.20
C LEU A 319 -2.79 28.91 20.97
N ALA A 320 -3.10 30.08 20.44
CA ALA A 320 -2.86 31.36 21.13
C ALA A 320 -3.58 31.43 22.49
N ARG A 321 -4.82 30.93 22.57
CA ARG A 321 -5.56 30.82 23.85
C ARG A 321 -4.91 29.83 24.81
N VAL A 322 -4.42 28.69 24.33
CA VAL A 322 -3.70 27.69 25.13
C VAL A 322 -2.39 28.28 25.67
N LEU A 323 -1.57 28.89 24.82
CA LEU A 323 -0.30 29.54 25.21
C LEU A 323 -0.54 30.64 26.26
N ARG A 324 -1.57 31.47 26.08
CA ARG A 324 -1.96 32.48 27.07
C ARG A 324 -2.33 31.85 28.42
N ARG A 325 -3.06 30.72 28.43
CA ARG A 325 -3.43 30.00 29.65
C ARG A 325 -2.24 29.33 30.33
N VAL A 326 -1.30 28.78 29.56
CA VAL A 326 -0.04 28.22 30.07
C VAL A 326 0.78 29.33 30.75
N ARG A 327 0.97 30.48 30.08
CA ARG A 327 1.67 31.65 30.67
C ARG A 327 1.00 32.15 31.95
N ARG A 328 -0.33 32.10 32.02
CA ARG A 328 -1.13 32.44 33.22
C ARG A 328 -1.25 31.29 34.23
N LYS A 329 -0.51 30.18 34.06
CA LYS A 329 -0.52 28.98 34.92
C LYS A 329 -1.92 28.39 35.18
N GLN A 330 -2.85 28.53 34.23
CA GLN A 330 -4.25 28.10 34.36
C GLN A 330 -4.45 26.60 34.05
N TRP A 331 -3.67 25.72 34.70
CA TRP A 331 -3.62 24.28 34.41
C TRP A 331 -4.99 23.58 34.48
N ARG A 332 -5.84 23.97 35.44
CA ARG A 332 -7.21 23.42 35.56
C ARG A 332 -8.06 23.70 34.31
N ARG A 333 -7.95 24.90 33.73
CA ARG A 333 -8.67 25.31 32.51
C ARG A 333 -8.07 24.75 31.23
N LEU A 334 -6.80 24.31 31.27
CA LEU A 334 -6.16 23.55 30.19
C LEU A 334 -6.65 22.11 30.21
N ARG A 335 -6.60 21.46 31.39
CA ARG A 335 -7.08 20.08 31.58
C ARG A 335 -8.57 19.93 31.29
N ARG A 336 -9.40 20.83 31.83
CA ARG A 336 -10.85 20.85 31.62
C ARG A 336 -11.28 22.18 30.98
N PRO A 337 -11.14 22.33 29.65
CA PRO A 337 -11.61 23.52 28.98
C PRO A 337 -13.14 23.62 29.09
N ALA A 338 -13.66 24.86 29.07
CA ALA A 338 -15.09 25.16 29.12
C ALA A 338 -15.76 24.80 27.77
N LEU A 339 -15.85 23.51 27.50
CA LEU A 339 -16.48 22.90 26.33
C LEU A 339 -17.53 21.88 26.80
N PRO A 340 -18.57 21.61 25.99
CA PRO A 340 -19.46 20.49 26.22
C PRO A 340 -18.67 19.19 26.43
N PRO A 341 -19.09 18.29 27.35
CA PRO A 341 -18.31 17.10 27.72
C PRO A 341 -17.86 16.26 26.52
N MET A 342 -18.76 16.05 25.55
CA MET A 342 -18.48 15.34 24.30
C MET A 342 -17.28 15.96 23.56
N LEU A 343 -17.31 17.27 23.28
CA LEU A 343 -16.23 17.97 22.57
C LEU A 343 -14.94 18.01 23.38
N ARG A 344 -15.03 18.14 24.70
CA ARG A 344 -13.86 18.18 25.58
C ARG A 344 -13.08 16.87 25.56
N VAL A 345 -13.77 15.74 25.57
CA VAL A 345 -13.13 14.42 25.43
C VAL A 345 -12.61 14.24 24.01
N SER A 346 -13.44 14.57 23.01
CA SER A 346 -13.08 14.43 21.59
C SER A 346 -11.83 15.22 21.25
N LEU A 347 -11.70 16.48 21.64
CA LEU A 347 -10.55 17.32 21.27
C LEU A 347 -9.21 16.79 21.81
N TRP A 348 -9.19 16.29 23.03
CA TRP A 348 -8.00 15.65 23.62
C TRP A 348 -7.67 14.35 22.91
N ALA A 349 -8.67 13.50 22.65
CA ALA A 349 -8.48 12.26 21.90
C ALA A 349 -7.98 12.52 20.47
N ALA A 350 -8.58 13.49 19.78
CA ALA A 350 -8.18 13.95 18.45
C ALA A 350 -6.71 14.37 18.42
N THR A 351 -6.28 15.16 19.40
CA THR A 351 -4.89 15.63 19.49
C THR A 351 -3.91 14.49 19.68
N LEU A 352 -4.21 13.54 20.57
CA LEU A 352 -3.36 12.36 20.80
C LEU A 352 -3.26 11.47 19.56
N ILE A 353 -4.39 11.23 18.89
CA ILE A 353 -4.43 10.43 17.66
C ILE A 353 -3.72 11.14 16.51
N LEU A 354 -3.85 12.47 16.41
CA LEU A 354 -3.13 13.27 15.41
C LEU A 354 -1.62 13.15 15.60
N LEU A 355 -1.12 13.28 16.84
CA LEU A 355 0.30 13.11 17.14
C LEU A 355 0.79 11.71 16.74
N PHE A 356 0.00 10.67 17.05
CA PHE A 356 0.29 9.31 16.60
C PHE A 356 0.33 9.21 15.06
N SER A 357 -0.63 9.81 14.35
CA SER A 357 -0.66 9.82 12.88
C SER A 357 0.50 10.58 12.23
N MET A 358 1.12 11.51 12.95
CA MET A 358 2.33 12.24 12.55
C MET A 358 3.63 11.48 12.88
N GLY A 359 3.51 10.28 13.46
CA GLY A 359 4.65 9.46 13.89
C GLY A 359 5.31 9.92 15.19
N TRP A 360 4.62 10.73 16.01
CA TRP A 360 5.14 11.14 17.32
C TRP A 360 4.82 10.10 18.41
N PRO A 361 5.77 9.75 19.30
CA PRO A 361 7.12 10.30 19.41
C PRO A 361 8.19 9.53 18.62
N PHE A 362 7.83 8.53 17.81
CA PHE A 362 8.77 7.65 17.11
C PHE A 362 9.79 8.41 16.26
N ARG A 363 9.36 9.43 15.51
CA ARG A 363 10.24 10.29 14.70
C ARG A 363 11.27 11.10 15.50
N TRP A 364 11.13 11.20 16.83
CA TRP A 364 11.99 12.02 17.69
C TRP A 364 12.97 11.17 18.52
N GLY A 365 13.55 10.15 17.88
CA GLY A 365 14.59 9.30 18.50
C GLY A 365 14.06 8.12 19.31
N LEU A 366 12.73 7.94 19.41
CA LEU A 366 12.10 6.79 20.05
C LEU A 366 11.67 5.70 19.07
N GLU A 367 12.28 5.64 17.88
CA GLU A 367 12.03 4.60 16.87
C GLU A 367 12.24 3.19 17.46
N GLY A 368 13.18 3.03 18.38
CA GLY A 368 13.43 1.78 19.09
C GLY A 368 12.23 1.23 19.84
N LEU A 369 11.26 2.08 20.23
CA LEU A 369 10.01 1.64 20.86
C LEU A 369 9.15 0.80 19.91
N LEU A 370 9.26 1.00 18.59
CA LEU A 370 8.50 0.22 17.61
C LEU A 370 8.85 -1.27 17.66
N ASN A 371 10.05 -1.63 18.12
CA ASN A 371 10.45 -3.03 18.29
C ASN A 371 9.68 -3.74 19.40
N TYR A 372 9.11 -2.99 20.35
CA TYR A 372 8.33 -3.53 21.48
C TYR A 372 6.82 -3.42 21.26
N LEU A 373 6.38 -2.58 20.32
CA LEU A 373 4.97 -2.32 20.03
C LEU A 373 4.48 -3.19 18.86
N GLY A 374 4.56 -4.51 19.03
CA GLY A 374 4.35 -5.52 17.97
C GLY A 374 3.24 -5.21 16.95
N PRO A 375 1.97 -5.05 17.35
CA PRO A 375 0.87 -4.73 16.43
C PRO A 375 1.01 -3.38 15.72
N ILE A 376 1.67 -2.40 16.34
CA ILE A 376 1.86 -1.05 15.79
C ILE A 376 2.88 -1.07 14.65
N ARG A 377 3.90 -1.92 14.74
CA ARG A 377 4.91 -2.07 13.68
C ARG A 377 4.34 -2.64 12.38
N GLN A 378 3.14 -3.24 12.43
CA GLN A 378 2.43 -3.75 11.26
C GLN A 378 1.66 -2.68 10.49
N PHE A 379 1.66 -1.41 10.90
CA PHE A 379 1.00 -0.34 10.14
C PHE A 379 1.85 0.12 8.95
N ARG A 380 1.27 0.03 7.75
CA ARG A 380 1.85 0.61 6.53
C ARG A 380 1.68 2.13 6.52
N SER A 381 0.47 2.62 6.70
CA SER A 381 0.11 4.04 6.71
C SER A 381 -0.51 4.43 8.05
N ILE A 382 0.20 5.23 8.84
CA ILE A 382 -0.33 5.82 10.09
C ILE A 382 -1.04 7.16 9.83
N GLY A 383 -0.84 7.77 8.66
CA GLY A 383 -1.52 9.02 8.28
C GLY A 383 -3.04 8.89 8.23
N ARG A 384 -3.56 7.70 7.90
CA ARG A 384 -5.00 7.40 7.87
C ARG A 384 -5.70 7.61 9.21
N PHE A 385 -4.99 7.56 10.35
CA PHE A 385 -5.59 7.84 11.66
C PHE A 385 -5.97 9.32 11.85
N ALA A 386 -5.42 10.24 11.03
CA ALA A 386 -5.77 11.66 11.07
C ALA A 386 -7.22 11.95 10.65
N TRP A 387 -7.92 11.00 10.01
CA TRP A 387 -9.36 11.13 9.73
C TRP A 387 -10.18 11.31 11.00
N ILE A 388 -9.77 10.68 12.11
CA ILE A 388 -10.43 10.86 13.41
C ILE A 388 -10.27 12.32 13.87
N PHE A 389 -9.06 12.87 13.71
CA PHE A 389 -8.82 14.28 14.01
C PHE A 389 -9.69 15.19 13.16
N TYR A 390 -9.76 14.96 11.85
CA TYR A 390 -10.60 15.75 10.94
C TYR A 390 -12.04 15.88 11.44
N TYR A 391 -12.73 14.77 11.75
CA TYR A 391 -14.13 14.83 12.18
C TYR A 391 -14.29 15.46 13.57
N PHE A 392 -13.46 15.08 14.54
CA PHE A 392 -13.56 15.61 15.91
C PHE A 392 -13.27 17.11 15.92
N TYR A 393 -12.25 17.52 15.18
CA TYR A 393 -11.84 18.91 15.06
C TYR A 393 -12.86 19.73 14.29
N SER A 394 -13.48 19.19 13.24
CA SER A 394 -14.51 19.89 12.46
C SER A 394 -15.77 20.20 13.27
N VAL A 395 -16.23 19.31 14.15
CA VAL A 395 -17.34 19.61 15.08
C VAL A 395 -16.90 20.65 16.13
N TYR A 396 -15.64 20.57 16.60
CA TYR A 396 -15.08 21.59 17.48
C TYR A 396 -15.01 22.97 16.80
N LEU A 397 -14.62 23.00 15.52
CA LEU A 397 -14.59 24.16 14.65
C LEU A 397 -15.98 24.78 14.53
N ALA A 398 -16.99 23.97 14.18
CA ALA A 398 -18.39 24.38 14.11
C ALA A 398 -18.86 25.04 15.43
N TYR A 399 -18.61 24.38 16.55
CA TYR A 399 -18.97 24.92 17.85
C TYR A 399 -18.25 26.23 18.13
N THR A 400 -16.94 26.29 17.92
CA THR A 400 -16.11 27.46 18.25
C THR A 400 -16.45 28.66 17.37
N LEU A 401 -16.72 28.44 16.08
CA LEU A 401 -17.16 29.47 15.15
C LEU A 401 -18.50 30.07 15.56
N TYR A 402 -19.47 29.24 15.95
CA TYR A 402 -20.76 29.72 16.44
C TYR A 402 -20.65 30.46 17.78
N GLN A 403 -19.81 29.97 18.70
CA GLN A 403 -19.55 30.66 19.95
C GLN A 403 -18.83 32.01 19.73
N ALA A 404 -17.93 32.10 18.75
CA ALA A 404 -17.31 33.35 18.36
C ALA A 404 -18.34 34.34 17.79
N TYR A 405 -19.27 33.86 16.96
CA TYR A 405 -20.41 34.66 16.48
C TYR A 405 -21.25 35.21 17.64
N ARG A 406 -21.65 34.36 18.60
CA ARG A 406 -22.44 34.79 19.77
C ARG A 406 -21.71 35.83 20.61
N TRP A 407 -20.41 35.62 20.84
CA TRP A 407 -19.58 36.57 21.57
C TRP A 407 -19.49 37.90 20.83
N LEU A 408 -19.28 37.88 19.51
CA LEU A 408 -19.16 39.08 18.70
C LEU A 408 -20.47 39.86 18.65
N ARG A 409 -21.60 39.18 18.56
CA ARG A 409 -22.95 39.78 18.62
C ARG A 409 -23.20 40.53 19.93
N TRP A 410 -22.59 40.09 21.03
CA TRP A 410 -22.72 40.74 22.33
C TRP A 410 -21.86 42.02 22.46
N HIS A 411 -20.72 42.09 21.76
CA HIS A 411 -19.74 43.17 21.95
C HIS A 411 -19.65 44.14 20.76
N ARG A 412 -20.29 43.82 19.64
CA ARG A 412 -20.17 44.54 18.36
C ARG A 412 -21.52 44.57 17.63
N PRO A 413 -21.70 45.45 16.63
CA PRO A 413 -22.93 45.51 15.86
C PRO A 413 -23.31 44.14 15.29
N GLY A 414 -24.58 43.76 15.42
CA GLY A 414 -25.07 42.45 14.99
C GLY A 414 -24.80 42.13 13.52
N LYS A 415 -24.76 43.16 12.65
CA LYS A 415 -24.37 43.04 11.23
C LYS A 415 -22.95 42.48 11.08
N MET A 416 -21.98 43.03 11.82
CA MET A 416 -20.59 42.59 11.76
C MET A 416 -20.42 41.14 12.23
N ALA A 417 -21.12 40.76 13.31
CA ALA A 417 -21.13 39.37 13.78
C ALA A 417 -21.70 38.42 12.72
N GLY A 418 -22.83 38.80 12.10
CA GLY A 418 -23.44 38.05 11.01
C GLY A 418 -22.50 37.90 9.81
N SER A 419 -21.83 38.97 9.40
CA SER A 419 -20.87 38.94 8.28
C SER A 419 -19.69 38.00 8.55
N VAL A 420 -19.11 38.00 9.76
CA VAL A 420 -18.00 37.09 10.11
C VAL A 420 -18.46 35.62 10.05
N LEU A 421 -19.64 35.32 10.57
CA LEU A 421 -20.20 33.96 10.50
C LEU A 421 -20.47 33.55 9.04
N ALA A 422 -21.10 34.43 8.26
CA ALA A 422 -21.42 34.18 6.87
C ALA A 422 -20.17 33.97 6.02
N LEU A 423 -19.15 34.82 6.18
CA LEU A 423 -17.86 34.66 5.50
C LEU A 423 -17.16 33.36 5.92
N GLY A 424 -17.14 33.04 7.21
CA GLY A 424 -16.55 31.79 7.70
C GLY A 424 -17.25 30.56 7.12
N LEU A 425 -18.59 30.56 7.05
CA LEU A 425 -19.35 29.49 6.40
C LEU A 425 -19.12 29.45 4.90
N LEU A 426 -19.07 30.60 4.24
CA LEU A 426 -18.85 30.71 2.80
C LEU A 426 -17.47 30.18 2.40
N PHE A 427 -16.41 30.55 3.13
CA PHE A 427 -15.06 30.03 2.85
C PHE A 427 -14.98 28.53 3.07
N TRP A 428 -15.51 28.03 4.19
CA TRP A 428 -15.51 26.58 4.45
C TRP A 428 -16.32 25.81 3.39
N PHE A 429 -17.47 26.34 3.00
CA PHE A 429 -18.28 25.77 1.93
C PHE A 429 -17.56 25.81 0.58
N ALA A 430 -16.92 26.93 0.22
CA ALA A 430 -16.16 27.08 -1.03
C ALA A 430 -15.01 26.08 -1.11
N GLU A 431 -14.25 25.88 -0.03
CA GLU A 431 -13.18 24.87 0.01
C GLU A 431 -13.74 23.45 -0.12
N GLY A 432 -14.87 23.15 0.53
CA GLY A 432 -15.56 21.87 0.36
C GLY A 432 -16.02 21.65 -1.08
N MET A 433 -16.60 22.68 -1.71
CA MET A 433 -17.01 22.65 -3.12
C MET A 433 -15.83 22.43 -4.06
N LEU A 434 -14.68 23.09 -3.82
CA LEU A 434 -13.46 22.89 -4.60
C LEU A 434 -12.94 21.45 -4.44
N ASN A 435 -12.90 20.94 -3.21
CA ASN A 435 -12.46 19.58 -2.93
C ASN A 435 -13.34 18.54 -3.64
N ALA A 436 -14.64 18.54 -3.35
CA ALA A 436 -15.57 17.57 -3.94
C ALA A 436 -15.70 17.75 -5.47
N GLY A 437 -15.72 19.00 -5.96
CA GLY A 437 -15.79 19.33 -7.38
C GLY A 437 -14.55 18.87 -8.15
N HIS A 438 -13.35 19.07 -7.60
CA HIS A 438 -12.11 18.59 -8.22
C HIS A 438 -12.12 17.06 -8.36
N LYS A 439 -12.59 16.31 -7.35
CA LYS A 439 -12.72 14.85 -7.45
C LYS A 439 -13.76 14.43 -8.50
N GLY A 440 -14.92 15.09 -8.52
CA GLY A 440 -15.94 14.87 -9.54
C GLY A 440 -15.41 15.14 -10.95
N GLN A 441 -14.61 16.21 -11.13
CA GLN A 441 -13.97 16.55 -12.41
C GLN A 441 -12.92 15.52 -12.82
N LEU A 442 -12.05 15.08 -11.92
CA LEU A 442 -11.05 14.04 -12.22
C LEU A 442 -11.74 12.77 -12.73
N ILE A 443 -12.75 12.27 -12.02
CA ILE A 443 -13.51 11.08 -12.44
C ILE A 443 -14.16 11.27 -13.82
N GLN A 444 -14.74 12.45 -14.08
CA GLN A 444 -15.34 12.75 -15.38
C GLN A 444 -14.30 12.88 -16.50
N GLN A 445 -13.12 13.43 -16.23
CA GLN A 445 -12.04 13.59 -17.20
C GLN A 445 -11.43 12.24 -17.58
N LEU A 446 -11.33 11.30 -16.64
CA LEU A 446 -10.87 9.93 -16.92
C LEU A 446 -11.72 9.24 -18.01
N GLN A 447 -13.01 9.57 -18.13
CA GLN A 447 -13.88 9.04 -19.19
C GLN A 447 -13.58 9.57 -20.60
N ARG A 448 -12.83 10.65 -20.75
CA ARG A 448 -12.53 11.22 -22.07
C ARG A 448 -11.40 10.48 -22.79
N GLY A 449 -10.62 9.67 -22.08
CA GLY A 449 -9.54 8.86 -22.65
C GLY A 449 -10.00 7.57 -23.33
N PRO A 450 -9.10 6.88 -24.07
CA PRO A 450 -9.24 5.44 -24.31
C PRO A 450 -9.24 4.73 -22.94
N ASN A 451 -10.00 3.63 -22.76
CA ASN A 451 -10.15 2.87 -21.49
C ASN A 451 -11.28 3.34 -20.55
N ARG A 452 -12.46 3.61 -21.12
CA ARG A 452 -13.60 4.26 -20.44
C ARG A 452 -14.33 3.37 -19.44
N GLN A 453 -14.36 2.06 -19.69
CA GLN A 453 -15.11 1.09 -18.89
C GLN A 453 -14.26 -0.15 -18.64
N MET A 454 -14.68 -0.97 -17.67
CA MET A 454 -14.18 -2.32 -17.57
C MET A 454 -14.51 -3.06 -18.87
N PRO A 455 -13.61 -3.92 -19.38
CA PRO A 455 -13.92 -4.70 -20.58
C PRO A 455 -15.20 -5.51 -20.37
N ALA A 456 -16.21 -5.23 -21.19
CA ALA A 456 -17.34 -6.11 -21.33
C ALA A 456 -16.93 -7.26 -22.27
N ALA A 457 -17.50 -8.45 -22.08
CA ALA A 457 -17.28 -9.62 -22.94
C ALA A 457 -17.94 -9.47 -24.33
N GLN A 458 -17.96 -8.26 -24.90
CA GLN A 458 -18.57 -7.96 -26.19
C GLN A 458 -17.52 -7.93 -27.31
N SER A 459 -17.99 -8.28 -28.51
CA SER A 459 -17.23 -8.52 -29.74
C SER A 459 -16.65 -7.25 -30.38
N ALA A 460 -15.79 -6.51 -29.69
CA ALA A 460 -15.01 -5.43 -30.30
C ALA A 460 -13.75 -6.02 -30.99
N PRO A 461 -13.30 -5.53 -32.16
CA PRO A 461 -12.09 -6.02 -32.84
C PRO A 461 -10.83 -6.01 -31.95
N ASP A 462 -10.74 -5.04 -31.03
CA ASP A 462 -9.62 -4.88 -30.09
C ASP A 462 -9.66 -5.84 -28.89
N HIS A 463 -10.65 -6.73 -28.81
CA HIS A 463 -10.80 -7.70 -27.74
C HIS A 463 -9.74 -8.80 -27.85
N PHE A 464 -9.12 -9.20 -26.74
CA PHE A 464 -8.04 -10.19 -26.73
C PHE A 464 -8.48 -11.54 -27.30
N ARG A 465 -9.75 -11.96 -27.11
CA ARG A 465 -10.27 -13.16 -27.78
C ARG A 465 -10.22 -13.05 -29.31
N ASN A 466 -10.54 -11.89 -29.87
CA ASN A 466 -10.53 -11.69 -31.31
C ASN A 466 -9.10 -11.67 -31.86
N ARG A 467 -8.17 -11.04 -31.14
CA ARG A 467 -6.73 -11.07 -31.46
C ARG A 467 -6.17 -12.50 -31.48
N LEU A 468 -6.58 -13.34 -30.52
CA LEU A 468 -6.21 -14.75 -30.48
C LEU A 468 -6.79 -15.50 -31.69
N VAL A 469 -8.10 -15.37 -31.94
CA VAL A 469 -8.78 -16.05 -33.06
C VAL A 469 -8.18 -15.64 -34.41
N GLN A 470 -7.88 -14.36 -34.62
CA GLN A 470 -7.24 -13.87 -35.84
C GLN A 470 -5.87 -14.52 -36.09
N ALA A 471 -5.15 -14.84 -35.01
CA ALA A 471 -3.87 -15.53 -35.08
C ALA A 471 -3.97 -17.06 -35.05
N GLY A 472 -5.19 -17.62 -35.13
CA GLY A 472 -5.41 -19.07 -35.11
C GLY A 472 -5.29 -19.72 -33.72
N HIS A 473 -5.43 -18.93 -32.65
CA HIS A 473 -5.35 -19.39 -31.26
C HIS A 473 -6.68 -19.20 -30.51
N GLN A 474 -6.83 -19.91 -29.39
CA GLN A 474 -7.93 -19.76 -28.44
C GLN A 474 -7.39 -19.54 -27.02
N PRO A 475 -8.15 -18.90 -26.11
CA PRO A 475 -7.74 -18.79 -24.70
C PRO A 475 -7.38 -20.13 -24.05
N SER A 476 -8.08 -21.21 -24.42
CA SER A 476 -7.85 -22.56 -23.91
C SER A 476 -6.47 -23.16 -24.25
N ASP A 477 -5.74 -22.58 -25.20
CA ASP A 477 -4.41 -23.04 -25.59
C ASP A 477 -3.36 -22.68 -24.54
N PHE A 478 -3.67 -21.71 -23.68
CA PHE A 478 -2.80 -21.19 -22.64
C PHE A 478 -3.35 -21.54 -21.25
N GLN A 479 -2.49 -21.48 -20.24
CA GLN A 479 -2.91 -21.69 -18.85
C GLN A 479 -2.92 -20.41 -17.99
N ALA A 480 -2.12 -19.41 -18.34
CA ALA A 480 -2.05 -18.14 -17.63
C ALA A 480 -1.39 -17.06 -18.49
N ILE A 481 -1.57 -15.81 -18.09
CA ILE A 481 -1.02 -14.62 -18.73
C ILE A 481 0.23 -14.14 -17.99
N ILE A 482 1.27 -13.77 -18.73
CA ILE A 482 2.39 -12.95 -18.25
C ILE A 482 2.40 -11.63 -19.03
N PRO A 483 2.04 -10.51 -18.39
CA PRO A 483 2.22 -9.19 -18.99
C PRO A 483 3.69 -8.75 -18.94
N LEU A 484 4.16 -8.08 -20.01
CA LEU A 484 5.46 -7.43 -20.11
C LEU A 484 5.28 -5.94 -20.45
N PRO A 485 5.95 -4.98 -19.78
CA PRO A 485 6.84 -5.15 -18.63
C PRO A 485 6.23 -5.90 -17.44
N TYR A 486 7.05 -6.70 -16.77
CA TYR A 486 6.67 -7.66 -15.75
C TYR A 486 6.55 -6.99 -14.37
N PHE A 487 5.62 -7.46 -13.54
CA PHE A 487 5.42 -6.89 -12.21
C PHE A 487 5.18 -7.95 -11.12
N LEU A 488 5.80 -7.71 -9.97
CA LEU A 488 5.54 -8.41 -8.71
C LEU A 488 5.58 -7.37 -7.60
N MET A 489 4.42 -6.92 -7.17
CA MET A 489 4.27 -5.93 -6.11
C MET A 489 3.39 -6.48 -5.01
N GLY A 490 3.89 -6.46 -3.77
CA GLY A 490 3.05 -6.82 -2.62
C GLY A 490 3.75 -7.61 -1.54
N SER A 491 4.83 -8.34 -1.81
CA SER A 491 5.52 -9.13 -0.77
C SER A 491 6.18 -8.27 0.32
N GLU A 492 6.36 -6.96 0.05
CA GLU A 492 7.10 -5.98 0.86
C GLU A 492 8.60 -6.28 1.04
N VAL A 493 9.11 -7.36 0.42
CA VAL A 493 10.53 -7.75 0.42
C VAL A 493 11.09 -7.66 -0.99
N MET A 494 10.46 -8.35 -1.94
CA MET A 494 10.73 -8.25 -3.37
C MET A 494 9.68 -7.35 -4.03
N SER A 495 10.15 -6.49 -4.94
CA SER A 495 9.29 -5.62 -5.73
C SER A 495 9.85 -5.53 -7.14
N LEU A 496 9.03 -5.76 -8.17
CA LEU A 496 9.37 -5.56 -9.58
C LEU A 496 8.25 -4.73 -10.21
N PRO A 497 8.55 -3.68 -10.98
CA PRO A 497 9.87 -3.20 -11.43
C PRO A 497 10.52 -2.20 -10.45
N THR A 498 11.67 -1.63 -10.83
CA THR A 498 12.34 -0.51 -10.13
C THR A 498 11.44 0.72 -9.97
N GLU A 499 10.63 1.02 -11.00
CA GLU A 499 9.76 2.19 -11.06
C GLU A 499 8.32 1.78 -11.36
N GLY A 500 7.41 1.96 -10.40
CA GLY A 500 6.02 1.48 -10.51
C GLY A 500 5.26 1.95 -11.75
N HIS A 501 5.48 3.20 -12.20
CA HIS A 501 4.79 3.74 -13.37
C HIS A 501 5.14 3.02 -14.67
N ARG A 502 6.32 2.37 -14.76
CA ARG A 502 6.76 1.62 -15.94
C ARG A 502 5.81 0.46 -16.27
N VAL A 503 5.15 -0.13 -15.28
CA VAL A 503 4.26 -1.28 -15.49
C VAL A 503 2.78 -0.91 -15.56
N ALA A 504 2.41 0.37 -15.40
CA ALA A 504 1.01 0.77 -15.34
C ALA A 504 0.21 0.31 -16.59
N HIS A 505 0.81 0.42 -17.78
CA HIS A 505 0.14 0.02 -19.03
C HIS A 505 0.11 -1.51 -19.22
N SER A 506 1.20 -2.24 -18.92
CA SER A 506 1.20 -3.70 -19.00
C SER A 506 0.27 -4.34 -17.97
N MET A 507 0.17 -3.76 -16.77
CA MET A 507 -0.81 -4.15 -15.75
C MET A 507 -2.25 -3.96 -16.26
N TYR A 508 -2.53 -2.80 -16.85
CA TYR A 508 -3.82 -2.53 -17.44
C TYR A 508 -4.15 -3.55 -18.55
N GLN A 509 -3.26 -3.77 -19.51
CA GLN A 509 -3.46 -4.73 -20.60
C GLN A 509 -3.58 -6.16 -20.10
N GLY A 510 -2.78 -6.56 -19.11
CA GLY A 510 -2.83 -7.90 -18.51
C GLY A 510 -4.15 -8.17 -17.79
N MET A 511 -4.60 -7.24 -16.94
CA MET A 511 -5.87 -7.36 -16.21
C MET A 511 -7.06 -7.37 -17.18
N ARG A 512 -7.00 -6.56 -18.25
CA ARG A 512 -7.99 -6.61 -19.32
C ARG A 512 -8.03 -7.95 -20.01
N ALA A 513 -6.89 -8.41 -20.51
CA ALA A 513 -6.82 -9.69 -21.18
C ALA A 513 -7.27 -10.83 -20.28
N SER A 514 -6.96 -10.78 -18.99
CA SER A 514 -7.45 -11.73 -18.00
C SER A 514 -8.98 -11.75 -17.94
N LEU A 515 -9.65 -10.61 -17.76
CA LEU A 515 -11.13 -10.54 -17.78
C LEU A 515 -11.73 -10.99 -19.11
N GLU A 516 -11.09 -10.62 -20.23
CA GLU A 516 -11.59 -10.90 -21.57
C GLU A 516 -11.37 -12.38 -21.98
N THR A 517 -10.30 -13.03 -21.52
CA THR A 517 -9.93 -14.42 -21.89
C THR A 517 -10.22 -15.46 -20.81
N GLU A 518 -10.55 -15.02 -19.60
CA GLU A 518 -10.74 -15.85 -18.40
C GLU A 518 -9.46 -16.60 -17.97
N LEU A 519 -8.29 -16.13 -18.40
CA LEU A 519 -6.98 -16.66 -17.99
C LEU A 519 -6.43 -15.87 -16.79
N PRO A 520 -6.00 -16.53 -15.70
CA PRO A 520 -5.41 -15.84 -14.56
C PRO A 520 -4.02 -15.28 -14.91
N MET A 521 -3.54 -14.31 -14.14
CA MET A 521 -2.20 -13.76 -14.32
C MET A 521 -1.17 -14.46 -13.43
N ALA A 522 -0.01 -14.80 -14.02
CA ALA A 522 1.19 -15.29 -13.33
C ALA A 522 2.09 -14.11 -12.87
N THR A 523 1.45 -12.99 -12.51
CA THR A 523 2.03 -11.80 -11.89
C THR A 523 1.11 -11.34 -10.77
N HIS A 524 1.54 -10.40 -9.93
CA HIS A 524 0.68 -9.86 -8.88
C HIS A 524 0.95 -8.40 -8.54
N GLN A 525 -0.13 -7.68 -8.25
CA GLN A 525 -0.14 -6.43 -7.49
C GLN A 525 -1.12 -6.60 -6.33
N LEU A 526 -0.64 -7.14 -5.22
CA LEU A 526 -1.44 -7.52 -4.06
C LEU A 526 -0.80 -6.96 -2.78
N SER A 527 -1.40 -7.20 -1.62
CA SER A 527 -0.87 -6.72 -0.34
C SER A 527 -0.33 -7.86 0.51
N ARG A 528 0.95 -7.81 0.90
CA ARG A 528 1.59 -8.84 1.76
C ARG A 528 1.49 -10.26 1.19
N THR A 529 1.70 -10.41 -0.12
CA THR A 529 1.85 -11.74 -0.74
C THR A 529 2.93 -12.54 -0.01
N ALA A 530 2.73 -13.85 0.15
CA ALA A 530 3.74 -14.71 0.76
C ALA A 530 5.06 -14.63 -0.01
N LEU A 531 6.18 -14.53 0.72
CA LEU A 531 7.49 -14.29 0.11
C LEU A 531 7.89 -15.41 -0.84
N TYR A 532 7.68 -16.67 -0.47
CA TYR A 532 8.03 -17.81 -1.33
C TYR A 532 7.27 -17.80 -2.67
N GLN A 533 6.03 -17.29 -2.70
CA GLN A 533 5.26 -17.16 -3.93
C GLN A 533 5.85 -16.08 -4.84
N ALA A 534 6.23 -14.94 -4.25
CA ALA A 534 6.91 -13.88 -4.99
C ALA A 534 8.29 -14.32 -5.50
N GLN A 535 9.03 -15.11 -4.72
CA GLN A 535 10.30 -15.72 -5.13
C GLN A 535 10.10 -16.66 -6.32
N GLU A 536 9.17 -17.61 -6.22
CA GLU A 536 8.86 -18.59 -7.28
C GLU A 536 8.38 -17.93 -8.57
N LEU A 537 7.53 -16.89 -8.49
CA LEU A 537 7.14 -16.13 -9.68
C LEU A 537 8.27 -15.24 -10.20
N GLY A 538 9.10 -14.69 -9.32
CA GLY A 538 10.28 -13.92 -9.72
C GLY A 538 11.25 -14.77 -10.55
N GLN A 539 11.31 -16.08 -10.28
CA GLN A 539 12.14 -17.01 -11.05
C GLN A 539 11.81 -17.03 -12.53
N LEU A 540 10.57 -16.73 -12.95
CA LEU A 540 10.22 -16.69 -14.38
C LEU A 540 11.11 -15.71 -15.18
N LEU A 541 11.61 -14.65 -14.53
CA LEU A 541 12.57 -13.70 -15.11
C LEU A 541 14.05 -14.04 -14.82
N SER A 542 14.33 -15.02 -13.96
CA SER A 542 15.69 -15.44 -13.65
C SER A 542 16.41 -15.98 -14.89
N HIS A 543 17.74 -15.88 -14.89
CA HIS A 543 18.61 -16.51 -15.88
C HIS A 543 18.27 -18.00 -16.07
N PRO A 544 18.37 -18.58 -17.29
CA PRO A 544 18.05 -19.99 -17.57
C PRO A 544 18.85 -21.03 -16.79
N ALA A 545 19.99 -20.61 -16.21
CA ALA A 545 20.82 -21.41 -15.33
C ALA A 545 20.12 -21.77 -14.01
N ILE A 546 19.18 -20.92 -13.56
CA ILE A 546 18.45 -21.07 -12.31
C ILE A 546 17.21 -21.93 -12.58
N ASP A 547 16.98 -22.96 -11.76
CA ASP A 547 15.79 -23.81 -11.85
C ASP A 547 14.50 -23.03 -11.52
N LYS A 548 13.40 -23.35 -12.21
CA LYS A 548 12.13 -22.62 -12.07
C LYS A 548 11.16 -23.46 -11.26
N VAL A 549 11.21 -23.34 -9.93
CA VAL A 549 10.42 -24.21 -9.01
C VAL A 549 8.92 -24.12 -9.31
N VAL A 550 8.45 -22.93 -9.69
CA VAL A 550 7.04 -22.69 -10.04
C VAL A 550 6.52 -23.62 -11.14
N LEU A 551 7.37 -24.07 -12.09
CA LEU A 551 6.95 -24.93 -13.19
C LEU A 551 6.40 -26.28 -12.71
N ARG A 552 6.92 -26.78 -11.57
CA ARG A 552 6.46 -28.04 -10.96
C ARG A 552 5.12 -27.90 -10.25
N ARG A 553 4.66 -26.66 -10.01
CA ARG A 553 3.36 -26.35 -9.40
C ARG A 553 2.28 -26.06 -10.42
N LEU A 554 2.67 -25.85 -11.68
CA LEU A 554 1.70 -25.62 -12.75
C LEU A 554 0.84 -26.88 -12.94
N PRO A 555 -0.48 -26.73 -13.05
CA PRO A 555 -1.40 -27.86 -13.14
C PRO A 555 -1.28 -28.63 -14.46
N ASN A 556 -0.65 -28.05 -15.48
CA ASN A 556 -0.46 -28.67 -16.79
C ASN A 556 0.75 -28.07 -17.53
N GLN A 557 1.07 -28.65 -18.69
CA GLN A 557 2.20 -28.26 -19.53
C GLN A 557 1.84 -27.28 -20.67
N LYS A 558 0.66 -26.65 -20.63
CA LYS A 558 0.27 -25.66 -21.65
C LYS A 558 1.21 -24.45 -21.61
N PRO A 559 1.44 -23.76 -22.72
CA PRO A 559 2.23 -22.53 -22.73
C PRO A 559 1.60 -21.41 -21.89
N LEU A 560 2.43 -20.41 -21.57
CA LEU A 560 2.01 -19.15 -20.98
C LEU A 560 1.80 -18.12 -22.09
N LEU A 561 0.75 -17.31 -21.97
CA LEU A 561 0.46 -16.23 -22.92
C LEU A 561 1.22 -14.97 -22.48
N LEU A 562 2.20 -14.53 -23.27
CA LEU A 562 2.83 -13.24 -23.07
C LEU A 562 1.99 -12.13 -23.70
N ILE A 563 1.77 -11.06 -22.95
CA ILE A 563 1.17 -9.81 -23.45
C ILE A 563 2.21 -8.72 -23.34
N VAL A 564 2.79 -8.34 -24.46
CA VAL A 564 3.88 -7.37 -24.51
C VAL A 564 3.31 -6.00 -24.84
N ASP A 565 3.48 -5.05 -23.94
CA ASP A 565 3.20 -3.65 -24.19
C ASP A 565 4.19 -3.08 -25.23
N THR A 566 3.66 -2.45 -26.28
CA THR A 566 4.45 -1.81 -27.33
C THR A 566 4.96 -0.43 -26.95
N LYS A 567 4.38 0.19 -25.92
CA LYS A 567 4.65 1.59 -25.53
C LYS A 567 5.78 1.73 -24.53
N THR A 568 6.15 0.66 -23.84
CA THR A 568 7.12 0.69 -22.76
C THR A 568 8.32 -0.22 -23.08
N PRO A 569 9.57 0.29 -22.99
CA PRO A 569 10.73 -0.55 -23.25
C PRO A 569 10.88 -1.67 -22.21
N LEU A 570 11.22 -2.85 -22.73
CA LEU A 570 11.56 -4.01 -21.92
C LEU A 570 12.98 -3.89 -21.38
N ASP A 571 13.20 -4.41 -20.17
CA ASP A 571 14.54 -4.51 -19.60
C ASP A 571 15.24 -5.78 -20.10
N SER A 572 16.47 -6.01 -19.65
CA SER A 572 17.28 -7.14 -20.10
C SER A 572 16.66 -8.50 -19.72
N ALA A 573 16.01 -8.61 -18.57
CA ALA A 573 15.39 -9.86 -18.12
C ALA A 573 14.11 -10.15 -18.92
N GLU A 574 13.29 -9.13 -19.13
CA GLU A 574 12.05 -9.23 -19.92
C GLU A 574 12.35 -9.48 -21.40
N THR A 575 13.37 -8.82 -21.96
CA THR A 575 13.83 -9.07 -23.34
C THR A 575 14.35 -10.50 -23.48
N ALA A 576 15.10 -10.99 -22.50
CA ALA A 576 15.59 -12.37 -22.48
C ALA A 576 14.46 -13.40 -22.34
N LEU A 577 13.35 -13.05 -21.67
CA LEU A 577 12.15 -13.87 -21.59
C LEU A 577 11.40 -13.88 -22.94
N LEU A 578 11.19 -12.72 -23.55
CA LEU A 578 10.51 -12.59 -24.84
C LEU A 578 11.28 -13.31 -25.96
N ALA A 579 12.62 -13.29 -25.93
CA ALA A 579 13.46 -13.99 -26.91
C ALA A 579 13.28 -15.52 -26.92
N ARG A 580 12.69 -16.08 -25.85
CA ARG A 580 12.38 -17.51 -25.72
C ARG A 580 10.93 -17.84 -26.09
N ALA A 581 10.13 -16.82 -26.36
CA ALA A 581 8.75 -16.95 -26.79
C ALA A 581 8.61 -16.83 -28.31
N ARG A 582 7.54 -17.39 -28.86
CA ARG A 582 7.15 -17.23 -30.26
C ARG A 582 6.08 -16.16 -30.37
N VAL A 583 6.43 -14.99 -30.88
CA VAL A 583 5.45 -13.94 -31.19
C VAL A 583 4.59 -14.38 -32.37
N PHE A 584 3.27 -14.43 -32.18
CA PHE A 584 2.31 -14.87 -33.21
C PHE A 584 1.34 -13.76 -33.63
N TYR A 585 1.24 -12.67 -32.87
CA TYR A 585 0.38 -11.53 -33.20
C TYR A 585 1.03 -10.21 -32.80
N ARG A 586 0.82 -9.16 -33.61
CA ARG A 586 1.31 -7.80 -33.37
C ARG A 586 0.28 -6.77 -33.82
N ASP A 587 -0.02 -5.81 -32.96
CA ASP A 587 -0.68 -4.56 -33.34
C ASP A 587 -0.02 -3.33 -32.67
N SER A 588 -0.65 -2.16 -32.80
CA SER A 588 -0.14 -0.90 -32.24
C SER A 588 -0.22 -0.83 -30.71
N ALA A 589 -1.04 -1.66 -30.07
CA ALA A 589 -1.28 -1.66 -28.64
C ALA A 589 -0.49 -2.74 -27.89
N VAL A 590 -0.43 -3.96 -28.44
CA VAL A 590 0.24 -5.11 -27.81
C VAL A 590 0.83 -6.08 -28.83
N TRP A 591 1.80 -6.89 -28.39
CA TRP A 591 2.16 -8.14 -29.05
C TRP A 591 1.71 -9.32 -28.20
N LEU A 592 1.29 -10.41 -28.87
CA LEU A 592 0.99 -11.67 -28.21
C LEU A 592 2.06 -12.69 -28.58
N ALA A 593 2.58 -13.39 -27.56
CA ALA A 593 3.55 -14.44 -27.77
C ALA A 593 3.23 -15.68 -26.94
N GLU A 594 3.56 -16.83 -27.50
CA GLU A 594 3.48 -18.12 -26.82
C GLU A 594 4.83 -18.39 -26.14
N LEU A 595 4.82 -18.66 -24.84
CA LEU A 595 6.00 -19.07 -24.09
C LEU A 595 5.85 -20.54 -23.65
N PRO A 596 6.46 -21.50 -24.39
CA PRO A 596 6.49 -22.89 -23.97
C PRO A 596 7.31 -23.07 -22.68
N LEU A 597 6.80 -23.87 -21.75
CA LEU A 597 7.47 -24.07 -20.45
C LEU A 597 8.87 -24.66 -20.58
N SER A 598 9.10 -25.51 -21.60
CA SER A 598 10.39 -26.12 -21.89
C SER A 598 11.50 -25.10 -22.23
N GLN A 599 11.14 -23.88 -22.62
CA GLN A 599 12.09 -22.81 -22.94
C GLN A 599 12.53 -22.01 -21.70
N LEU A 600 11.93 -22.25 -20.53
CA LEU A 600 12.26 -21.54 -19.29
C LEU A 600 13.45 -22.15 -18.53
N GLU A 601 13.83 -23.38 -18.87
CA GLU A 601 14.94 -24.11 -18.25
C GLU A 601 16.01 -24.46 -19.29
N ALA A 602 17.25 -24.01 -19.10
CA ALA A 602 18.37 -24.38 -19.97
C ALA A 602 19.54 -25.04 -19.21
N ARG A 603 19.35 -25.37 -17.93
CA ARG A 603 20.39 -25.96 -17.08
C ARG A 603 21.00 -27.24 -17.67
N PRO A 604 20.23 -28.23 -18.17
CA PRO A 604 20.82 -29.40 -18.84
C PRO A 604 21.67 -29.03 -20.05
N ALA A 605 21.23 -28.06 -20.86
CA ALA A 605 21.96 -27.57 -22.02
C ALA A 605 23.27 -26.86 -21.62
N LEU A 606 23.26 -26.06 -20.54
CA LEU A 606 24.46 -25.42 -19.99
C LEU A 606 25.46 -26.43 -19.44
N GLN A 607 25.00 -27.45 -18.71
CA GLN A 607 25.85 -28.54 -18.23
C GLN A 607 26.46 -29.35 -19.39
N ALA A 608 25.69 -29.63 -20.45
CA ALA A 608 26.21 -30.26 -21.66
C ALA A 608 27.22 -29.36 -22.39
N SER A 609 26.94 -28.05 -22.47
CA SER A 609 27.84 -27.06 -23.05
C SER A 609 29.18 -27.00 -22.32
N PHE A 610 29.18 -27.04 -20.99
CA PHE A 610 30.41 -27.11 -20.19
C PHE A 610 31.26 -28.32 -20.59
N ARG A 611 30.68 -29.52 -20.64
CA ARG A 611 31.40 -30.76 -21.02
C ARG A 611 32.02 -30.64 -22.42
N LYS A 612 31.31 -30.02 -23.36
CA LYS A 612 31.79 -29.79 -24.73
C LYS A 612 32.89 -28.73 -24.82
N GLN A 613 32.81 -27.69 -23.99
CA GLN A 613 33.75 -26.58 -23.99
C GLN A 613 35.00 -26.85 -23.14
N LEU A 614 34.93 -27.76 -22.17
CA LEU A 614 35.99 -28.04 -21.20
C LEU A 614 37.39 -28.18 -21.83
N PRO A 615 37.58 -28.89 -22.97
CA PRO A 615 38.91 -28.99 -23.60
C PRO A 615 39.47 -27.67 -24.15
N LYS A 616 38.60 -26.68 -24.38
CA LYS A 616 38.95 -25.36 -24.93
C LYS A 616 39.09 -24.27 -23.87
N LEU A 617 38.71 -24.55 -22.62
CA LEU A 617 38.79 -23.57 -21.53
C LEU A 617 40.19 -23.54 -20.94
N HIS A 618 40.65 -22.35 -20.57
CA HIS A 618 41.88 -22.18 -19.83
C HIS A 618 41.66 -22.54 -18.36
N ARG A 619 42.52 -23.40 -17.81
CA ARG A 619 42.42 -23.87 -16.42
C ARG A 619 43.22 -22.96 -15.48
N PHE A 620 42.58 -22.53 -14.40
CA PHE A 620 43.17 -21.79 -13.27
C PHE A 620 43.04 -22.63 -11.99
N PRO A 621 43.68 -22.25 -10.86
CA PRO A 621 43.67 -23.07 -9.65
C PRO A 621 42.26 -23.39 -9.11
N THR A 622 41.33 -22.44 -9.19
CA THR A 622 39.97 -22.56 -8.61
C THR A 622 38.84 -22.47 -9.63
N TYR A 623 39.15 -22.25 -10.92
CA TYR A 623 38.15 -22.04 -11.97
C TYR A 623 38.69 -22.36 -13.37
N TRP A 624 37.79 -22.40 -14.36
CA TRP A 624 38.11 -22.40 -15.78
C TRP A 624 37.54 -21.13 -16.42
N ALA A 625 38.23 -20.59 -17.42
CA ALA A 625 37.74 -19.43 -18.15
C ALA A 625 37.89 -19.55 -19.67
N SER A 626 37.03 -18.84 -20.40
CA SER A 626 37.09 -18.78 -21.87
C SER A 626 38.22 -17.90 -22.41
N ALA A 627 38.95 -17.20 -21.56
CA ALA A 627 40.07 -16.34 -21.92
C ALA A 627 41.35 -16.75 -21.16
N ALA A 628 42.51 -16.47 -21.75
CA ALA A 628 43.81 -16.90 -21.21
C ALA A 628 44.31 -16.07 -20.02
N THR A 629 43.91 -14.80 -19.92
CA THR A 629 44.35 -13.86 -18.86
C THR A 629 43.21 -12.97 -18.33
N PRO A 630 42.09 -13.55 -17.86
CA PRO A 630 40.95 -12.76 -17.40
C PRO A 630 41.18 -12.23 -15.97
N LEU A 631 40.68 -11.02 -15.68
CA LEU A 631 40.58 -10.53 -14.31
C LEU A 631 39.34 -11.12 -13.63
N VAL A 632 39.49 -12.27 -12.97
CA VAL A 632 38.43 -12.89 -12.17
C VAL A 632 38.78 -12.76 -10.69
N TRP A 633 37.87 -12.16 -9.91
CA TRP A 633 37.98 -12.10 -8.46
C TRP A 633 36.78 -12.79 -7.84
N HIS A 634 37.02 -13.76 -6.95
CA HIS A 634 35.98 -14.54 -6.29
C HIS A 634 36.22 -14.60 -4.78
N ASN A 635 35.14 -14.54 -4.00
CA ASN A 635 35.14 -14.79 -2.57
C ASN A 635 33.86 -15.57 -2.20
N GLY A 636 34.03 -16.84 -1.81
CA GLY A 636 32.93 -17.71 -1.38
C GLY A 636 32.62 -17.65 0.11
N PHE A 637 33.33 -16.82 0.90
CA PHE A 637 33.06 -16.63 2.34
C PHE A 637 33.03 -17.91 3.21
N ASP A 638 33.64 -19.01 2.77
CA ASP A 638 33.78 -20.29 3.49
C ASP A 638 34.32 -20.15 4.93
N LYS A 639 35.10 -19.10 5.19
CA LYS A 639 35.61 -18.72 6.51
C LYS A 639 35.05 -17.35 6.89
N PRO A 640 33.78 -17.26 7.29
CA PRO A 640 33.15 -15.97 7.54
C PRO A 640 33.76 -15.30 8.76
N LYS A 641 33.85 -13.97 8.73
CA LYS A 641 34.20 -13.19 9.92
C LYS A 641 33.12 -13.45 10.97
N LYS A 642 33.52 -14.00 12.13
CA LYS A 642 32.61 -14.26 13.25
C LYS A 642 32.28 -12.94 13.95
N ASP A 643 30.99 -12.61 14.04
CA ASP A 643 30.46 -11.55 14.90
C ASP A 643 29.69 -12.23 16.05
N PRO A 644 30.09 -12.08 17.33
CA PRO A 644 29.39 -12.74 18.44
C PRO A 644 27.95 -12.27 18.64
N ASP A 645 27.59 -11.07 18.16
CA ASP A 645 26.27 -10.47 18.37
C ASP A 645 25.30 -10.69 17.20
N PHE A 646 25.78 -11.25 16.08
CA PHE A 646 24.95 -11.58 14.92
C PHE A 646 25.49 -12.80 14.17
N GLN A 647 25.03 -13.99 14.57
CA GLN A 647 25.27 -15.26 13.89
C GLN A 647 23.93 -15.89 13.52
N PRO A 648 23.36 -15.54 12.37
CA PRO A 648 22.10 -16.14 11.96
C PRO A 648 22.34 -17.60 11.56
N ASN A 649 21.43 -18.49 11.97
CA ASN A 649 21.49 -19.90 11.60
C ASN A 649 20.92 -20.08 10.18
N ILE A 650 21.77 -19.91 9.17
CA ILE A 650 21.40 -19.97 7.75
C ILE A 650 22.35 -20.95 7.07
N SER A 651 21.80 -21.82 6.22
CA SER A 651 22.61 -22.68 5.36
C SER A 651 23.32 -21.81 4.30
N PRO A 652 24.66 -21.91 4.18
CA PRO A 652 25.39 -21.21 3.13
C PRO A 652 24.91 -21.64 1.75
N LEU A 653 25.09 -20.78 0.75
CA LEU A 653 24.70 -21.07 -0.63
C LEU A 653 25.66 -22.11 -1.24
N VAL A 654 26.96 -21.93 -1.00
CA VAL A 654 28.04 -22.83 -1.41
C VAL A 654 28.99 -23.01 -0.23
N GLY A 655 29.60 -24.19 -0.12
CA GLY A 655 30.66 -24.42 0.86
C GLY A 655 30.19 -24.42 2.32
N PRO A 656 31.13 -24.32 3.28
CA PRO A 656 30.84 -24.44 4.71
C PRO A 656 30.39 -23.13 5.39
N GLY A 657 30.39 -21.98 4.71
CA GLY A 657 30.11 -20.70 5.37
C GLY A 657 29.60 -19.61 4.44
N ALA A 658 28.85 -18.67 5.01
CA ALA A 658 28.38 -17.45 4.37
C ALA A 658 28.63 -16.26 5.30
N GLN A 659 28.84 -15.06 4.77
CA GLN A 659 29.25 -13.90 5.57
C GLN A 659 28.06 -13.17 6.19
N PRO A 660 27.88 -13.20 7.53
CA PRO A 660 26.95 -12.32 8.20
C PRO A 660 27.51 -10.90 8.28
N VAL A 661 26.68 -9.90 8.02
CA VAL A 661 27.04 -8.49 8.13
C VAL A 661 26.06 -7.78 9.04
N ARG A 662 26.53 -7.40 10.24
CA ARG A 662 25.71 -6.67 11.21
C ARG A 662 25.49 -5.21 10.79
N ARG A 663 26.56 -4.49 10.44
CA ARG A 663 26.51 -3.07 10.07
C ARG A 663 27.51 -2.82 8.95
N ALA A 664 27.01 -2.26 7.85
CA ALA A 664 27.80 -1.95 6.67
C ALA A 664 28.42 -0.52 6.77
N PRO A 665 29.38 -0.16 5.90
CA PRO A 665 29.73 -0.82 4.64
C PRO A 665 30.54 -2.12 4.82
N GLU A 666 30.22 -3.18 4.06
CA GLU A 666 31.09 -4.37 3.91
C GLU A 666 31.75 -4.34 2.53
N LEU A 667 33.08 -4.29 2.51
CA LEU A 667 33.87 -4.13 1.29
C LEU A 667 34.23 -5.48 0.67
N TYR A 668 33.97 -5.65 -0.63
CA TYR A 668 34.26 -6.89 -1.36
C TYR A 668 35.42 -6.75 -2.34
N PHE A 669 35.57 -5.56 -2.94
CA PHE A 669 36.62 -5.28 -3.91
C PHE A 669 37.05 -3.82 -3.84
N HIS A 670 38.36 -3.56 -3.93
CA HIS A 670 38.92 -2.22 -3.95
C HIS A 670 40.32 -2.22 -4.57
N GLN A 671 40.39 -2.29 -5.91
CA GLN A 671 41.67 -2.37 -6.64
C GLN A 671 41.58 -1.66 -7.99
N ASN A 672 42.75 -1.41 -8.60
CA ASN A 672 42.86 -0.87 -9.95
C ASN A 672 42.60 -1.98 -10.98
N ILE A 673 41.82 -1.67 -12.02
CA ILE A 673 41.49 -2.59 -13.09
C ILE A 673 42.48 -2.38 -14.25
N PRO A 674 43.25 -3.40 -14.67
CA PRO A 674 44.33 -3.24 -15.64
C PRO A 674 43.83 -3.07 -17.07
N GLN A 675 42.67 -3.62 -17.42
CA GLN A 675 42.14 -3.60 -18.79
C GLN A 675 40.80 -2.84 -18.88
N PRO A 676 40.64 -1.92 -19.83
CA PRO A 676 39.34 -1.33 -20.15
C PRO A 676 38.33 -2.38 -20.59
N GLY A 677 37.05 -2.10 -20.37
CA GLY A 677 35.95 -2.94 -20.80
C GLY A 677 34.80 -2.97 -19.80
N TRP A 678 33.80 -3.78 -20.13
CA TRP A 678 32.64 -4.02 -19.27
C TRP A 678 32.91 -5.16 -18.30
N TYR A 679 32.74 -4.88 -17.01
CA TYR A 679 32.86 -5.84 -15.93
C TYR A 679 31.51 -6.08 -15.27
N GLU A 680 31.29 -7.32 -14.85
CA GLU A 680 30.13 -7.74 -14.08
C GLU A 680 30.58 -8.12 -12.68
N ALA A 681 30.03 -7.44 -11.67
CA ALA A 681 30.16 -7.82 -10.28
C ALA A 681 28.85 -8.45 -9.82
N SER A 682 28.91 -9.62 -9.21
CA SER A 682 27.75 -10.36 -8.72
C SER A 682 27.93 -10.79 -7.28
N LEU A 683 26.83 -10.79 -6.53
CA LEU A 683 26.80 -11.13 -5.11
C LEU A 683 25.49 -11.82 -4.79
N TRP A 684 25.52 -12.93 -4.05
CA TRP A 684 24.32 -13.55 -3.53
C TRP A 684 23.96 -12.98 -2.16
N VAL A 685 22.69 -12.65 -1.98
CA VAL A 685 22.15 -12.04 -0.76
C VAL A 685 20.98 -12.88 -0.28
N TYR A 686 20.96 -13.18 1.03
CA TYR A 686 19.85 -13.92 1.62
C TYR A 686 18.62 -13.01 1.80
N LEU A 687 17.46 -13.43 1.29
CA LEU A 687 16.26 -12.60 1.22
C LEU A 687 15.56 -12.39 2.57
N ARG A 688 15.62 -13.38 3.47
CA ARG A 688 14.92 -13.34 4.77
C ARG A 688 15.74 -12.65 5.85
N THR A 689 16.21 -11.46 5.53
CA THR A 689 16.90 -10.54 6.45
C THR A 689 15.95 -9.44 6.93
N GLU A 690 16.30 -8.75 8.02
CA GLU A 690 15.53 -7.61 8.54
C GLU A 690 15.43 -6.46 7.52
N LYS A 691 16.50 -6.20 6.76
CA LYS A 691 16.51 -5.21 5.69
C LYS A 691 17.50 -5.62 4.61
N LEU A 692 17.01 -5.75 3.38
CA LEU A 692 17.84 -6.07 2.24
C LEU A 692 18.92 -4.99 2.02
N PRO A 693 20.20 -5.38 1.82
CA PRO A 693 21.26 -4.45 1.49
C PRO A 693 21.12 -3.92 0.05
N ALA A 694 21.82 -2.84 -0.27
CA ALA A 694 22.10 -2.46 -1.65
C ALA A 694 23.56 -2.77 -1.99
N LEU A 695 23.83 -3.17 -3.23
CA LEU A 695 25.18 -3.34 -3.77
C LEU A 695 25.63 -2.03 -4.40
N HIS A 696 26.67 -1.43 -3.84
CA HIS A 696 27.25 -0.17 -4.29
C HIS A 696 28.54 -0.42 -5.04
N TRP A 697 28.82 0.42 -6.02
CA TRP A 697 30.12 0.50 -6.64
C TRP A 697 30.50 1.95 -6.98
N SER A 698 31.80 2.19 -7.06
CA SER A 698 32.36 3.45 -7.57
C SER A 698 33.60 3.20 -8.40
N LEU A 699 33.72 3.92 -9.51
CA LEU A 699 34.89 3.98 -10.37
C LEU A 699 35.60 5.31 -10.11
N THR A 700 36.89 5.28 -9.80
CA THR A 700 37.70 6.49 -9.60
C THR A 700 38.90 6.53 -10.53
N ASN A 701 39.35 7.73 -10.88
CA ASN A 701 40.62 7.92 -11.59
C ASN A 701 41.82 7.71 -10.63
N ALA A 702 43.04 7.83 -11.17
CA ALA A 702 44.28 7.72 -10.39
C ALA A 702 44.43 8.81 -9.31
N ALA A 703 43.82 9.98 -9.53
CA ALA A 703 43.79 11.10 -8.57
C ALA A 703 42.73 10.93 -7.45
N GLY A 704 41.94 9.85 -7.48
CA GLY A 704 40.90 9.57 -6.49
C GLY A 704 39.55 10.26 -6.74
N THR A 705 39.38 10.96 -7.87
CA THR A 705 38.10 11.55 -8.26
C THR A 705 37.13 10.46 -8.72
N VAL A 706 35.89 10.48 -8.20
CA VAL A 706 34.82 9.56 -8.63
C VAL A 706 34.38 9.94 -10.04
N LEU A 707 34.54 9.00 -10.97
CA LEU A 707 34.13 9.12 -12.37
C LEU A 707 32.68 8.64 -12.55
N ASP A 708 32.33 7.55 -11.88
CA ASP A 708 31.00 6.97 -11.93
C ASP A 708 30.72 6.19 -10.64
N SER A 709 29.45 6.07 -10.26
CA SER A 709 29.03 5.27 -9.12
C SER A 709 27.54 4.98 -9.20
N SER A 710 27.13 3.82 -8.70
CA SER A 710 25.72 3.46 -8.61
C SER A 710 25.45 2.54 -7.42
N ALA A 711 24.16 2.40 -7.09
CA ALA A 711 23.65 1.53 -6.06
C ALA A 711 22.52 0.68 -6.63
N ILE A 712 22.60 -0.63 -6.42
CA ILE A 712 21.65 -1.60 -6.95
C ILE A 712 20.92 -2.21 -5.77
N GLU A 713 19.64 -1.91 -5.66
CA GLU A 713 18.82 -2.44 -4.57
C GLU A 713 18.50 -3.92 -4.82
N THR A 714 18.79 -4.76 -3.82
CA THR A 714 18.57 -6.20 -3.88
C THR A 714 17.11 -6.58 -4.19
N LYS A 715 16.14 -5.77 -3.72
CA LYS A 715 14.70 -6.05 -3.85
C LYS A 715 14.20 -6.11 -5.30
N PHE A 716 14.95 -5.52 -6.25
CA PHE A 716 14.63 -5.47 -7.68
C PHE A 716 15.31 -6.59 -8.48
N SER A 717 16.11 -7.45 -7.84
CA SER A 717 16.78 -8.53 -8.57
C SER A 717 15.82 -9.65 -8.93
N THR A 718 15.95 -10.16 -10.15
CA THR A 718 15.12 -11.22 -10.72
C THR A 718 15.74 -12.61 -10.59
N ASN A 719 17.01 -12.73 -10.18
CA ASN A 719 17.75 -13.99 -10.12
C ASN A 719 17.64 -14.65 -8.74
N VAL A 720 16.63 -15.50 -8.55
CA VAL A 720 16.27 -16.08 -7.25
C VAL A 720 16.55 -17.59 -7.22
N LEU A 721 17.35 -18.06 -6.26
CA LEU A 721 17.64 -19.47 -6.03
C LEU A 721 17.38 -19.81 -4.56
N GLY A 722 16.27 -20.50 -4.28
CA GLY A 722 15.82 -20.71 -2.90
C GLY A 722 15.57 -19.37 -2.21
N ASP A 723 16.11 -19.21 -1.00
CA ASP A 723 16.07 -17.96 -0.24
C ASP A 723 17.23 -16.99 -0.54
N TRP A 724 17.97 -17.25 -1.61
CA TRP A 724 19.06 -16.40 -2.08
C TRP A 724 18.68 -15.66 -3.35
N VAL A 725 19.13 -14.41 -3.46
CA VAL A 725 18.98 -13.60 -4.67
C VAL A 725 20.34 -13.08 -5.13
N ARG A 726 20.62 -13.18 -6.43
CA ARG A 726 21.87 -12.69 -7.03
C ARG A 726 21.70 -11.25 -7.48
N VAL A 727 22.42 -10.33 -6.86
CA VAL A 727 22.49 -8.92 -7.27
C VAL A 727 23.66 -8.74 -8.23
N THR A 728 23.52 -7.87 -9.23
CA THR A 728 24.52 -7.74 -10.30
C THR A 728 24.73 -6.29 -10.69
N ALA A 729 25.99 -5.85 -10.71
CA ALA A 729 26.41 -4.53 -11.19
C ALA A 729 27.24 -4.67 -12.47
N HIS A 730 26.95 -3.80 -13.44
CA HIS A 730 27.73 -3.68 -14.67
C HIS A 730 28.53 -2.38 -14.61
N ILE A 731 29.84 -2.49 -14.75
CA ILE A 731 30.80 -1.40 -14.55
C ILE A 731 31.59 -1.22 -15.85
N HIS A 732 31.56 -0.02 -16.41
CA HIS A 732 32.34 0.30 -17.60
C HIS A 732 33.66 0.97 -17.20
N VAL A 733 34.76 0.23 -17.32
CA VAL A 733 36.10 0.76 -17.11
C VAL A 733 36.60 1.31 -18.45
N THR A 734 36.76 2.62 -18.55
CA THR A 734 37.10 3.29 -19.81
C THR A 734 38.61 3.39 -20.04
N GLN A 735 39.40 3.40 -18.97
CA GLN A 735 40.86 3.54 -19.06
C GLN A 735 41.58 2.51 -18.18
N PRO A 736 42.76 2.02 -18.60
CA PRO A 736 43.60 1.16 -17.77
C PRO A 736 43.95 1.85 -16.44
N GLY A 737 43.97 1.10 -15.35
CA GLY A 737 44.40 1.59 -14.04
C GLY A 737 43.35 2.38 -13.26
N GLN A 738 42.14 2.58 -13.79
CA GLN A 738 41.02 3.12 -13.01
C GLN A 738 40.70 2.19 -11.84
N ARG A 739 40.33 2.77 -10.70
CA ARG A 739 40.08 2.02 -9.47
C ARG A 739 38.60 1.72 -9.32
N VAL A 740 38.27 0.45 -9.12
CA VAL A 740 36.92 -0.01 -8.82
C VAL A 740 36.81 -0.36 -7.35
N ARG A 741 35.77 0.16 -6.71
CA ARG A 741 35.39 -0.14 -5.33
C ARG A 741 33.98 -0.71 -5.32
N ILE A 742 33.76 -1.85 -4.66
CA ILE A 742 32.46 -2.54 -4.56
C ILE A 742 32.22 -2.93 -3.11
N TRP A 743 31.06 -2.54 -2.58
CA TRP A 743 30.66 -2.80 -1.19
C TRP A 743 29.14 -2.90 -1.09
N THR A 744 28.64 -3.45 0.01
CA THR A 744 27.20 -3.39 0.34
C THR A 744 26.94 -2.38 1.44
N GLN A 745 25.72 -1.83 1.45
CA GLN A 745 25.22 -1.01 2.56
C GLN A 745 23.92 -1.60 3.11
N GLY A 746 23.86 -1.81 4.43
CA GLY A 746 22.73 -2.47 5.09
C GLY A 746 22.96 -2.75 6.57
N ARG A 747 22.02 -3.45 7.20
CA ARG A 747 22.08 -3.88 8.61
C ARG A 747 21.53 -5.30 8.75
N ARG A 748 22.27 -6.17 9.45
CA ARG A 748 21.88 -7.56 9.78
C ARG A 748 21.44 -8.40 8.58
N TYR A 749 22.29 -8.49 7.57
CA TYR A 749 22.06 -9.29 6.37
C TYR A 749 23.15 -10.34 6.19
N VAL A 750 22.93 -11.30 5.30
CA VAL A 750 23.91 -12.35 4.99
C VAL A 750 24.15 -12.34 3.49
N VAL A 751 25.43 -12.46 3.12
CA VAL A 751 25.86 -12.53 1.73
C VAL A 751 26.70 -13.76 1.51
N ASP A 752 26.76 -14.20 0.26
CA ASP A 752 27.57 -15.31 -0.16
C ASP A 752 28.05 -15.10 -1.61
N GLU A 753 29.07 -15.86 -2.01
CA GLU A 753 29.51 -16.02 -3.40
C GLU A 753 29.63 -14.68 -4.16
N PHE A 754 30.63 -13.87 -3.83
CA PHE A 754 30.99 -12.67 -4.58
C PHE A 754 31.87 -13.02 -5.78
N GLU A 755 31.55 -12.52 -6.97
CA GLU A 755 32.37 -12.70 -8.18
C GLU A 755 32.41 -11.42 -9.03
N LEU A 756 33.61 -10.96 -9.40
CA LEU A 756 33.86 -9.91 -10.39
C LEU A 756 34.58 -10.52 -11.59
N ARG A 757 34.07 -10.30 -12.80
CA ARG A 757 34.66 -10.81 -14.05
C ARG A 757 34.41 -9.85 -15.23
N PRO A 758 35.17 -9.92 -16.34
CA PRO A 758 34.80 -9.25 -17.57
C PRO A 758 33.53 -9.89 -18.15
N THR A 759 32.62 -9.06 -18.68
CA THR A 759 31.29 -9.50 -19.14
C THR A 759 31.37 -10.54 -20.26
N GLY A 760 32.36 -10.41 -21.16
CA GLY A 760 32.60 -11.33 -22.28
C GLY A 760 33.38 -12.60 -21.94
N VAL A 761 33.78 -12.79 -20.67
CA VAL A 761 34.50 -14.00 -20.23
C VAL A 761 33.54 -14.91 -19.50
N ALA A 762 33.40 -16.15 -19.99
CA ALA A 762 32.72 -17.23 -19.30
C ALA A 762 33.65 -17.82 -18.23
N VAL A 763 33.17 -17.89 -17.00
CA VAL A 763 33.86 -18.46 -15.84
C VAL A 763 33.09 -19.68 -15.35
N TRP A 764 33.79 -20.79 -15.17
CA TRP A 764 33.24 -22.03 -14.64
C TRP A 764 33.97 -22.41 -13.36
N ARG A 765 33.24 -22.80 -12.32
CA ARG A 765 33.78 -23.32 -11.06
C ARG A 765 33.09 -24.63 -10.71
N GLN A 766 33.80 -25.51 -10.02
CA GLN A 766 33.20 -26.68 -9.39
C GLN A 766 33.45 -26.60 -7.89
N THR A 767 32.49 -27.09 -7.10
CA THR A 767 32.70 -27.25 -5.66
C THR A 767 33.83 -28.26 -5.39
N PRO A 768 34.50 -28.19 -4.22
CA PRO A 768 35.63 -29.10 -3.91
C PRO A 768 35.27 -30.58 -3.97
N ASP A 769 34.02 -30.93 -3.66
CA ASP A 769 33.45 -32.28 -3.76
C ASP A 769 32.98 -32.65 -5.18
N SER A 770 33.18 -31.77 -6.15
CA SER A 770 32.74 -31.89 -7.55
C SER A 770 31.24 -32.08 -7.75
N SER A 771 30.42 -31.86 -6.71
CA SER A 771 28.98 -32.12 -6.74
C SER A 771 28.18 -31.03 -7.45
N GLN A 772 28.69 -29.79 -7.46
CA GLN A 772 28.00 -28.65 -8.05
C GLN A 772 28.88 -27.92 -9.07
N LEU A 773 28.27 -27.56 -10.20
CA LEU A 773 28.89 -26.75 -11.25
C LEU A 773 28.33 -25.33 -11.15
N ILE A 774 29.20 -24.32 -11.23
CA ILE A 774 28.86 -22.91 -11.15
C ILE A 774 29.32 -22.25 -12.45
N TYR A 775 28.45 -21.48 -13.09
CA TYR A 775 28.69 -20.76 -14.33
C TYR A 775 28.45 -19.27 -14.14
N ASN A 776 29.46 -18.41 -14.28
CA ASN A 776 29.34 -16.96 -14.10
C ASN A 776 28.63 -16.60 -12.78
N ASN A 777 29.00 -17.30 -11.70
CA ASN A 777 28.34 -17.22 -10.39
C ASN A 777 26.85 -17.65 -10.34
N TYR A 778 26.38 -18.42 -11.32
CA TYR A 778 25.10 -19.12 -11.29
C TYR A 778 25.32 -20.59 -10.94
N LEU A 779 24.77 -21.03 -9.81
CA LEU A 779 24.81 -22.42 -9.41
C LEU A 779 23.90 -23.26 -10.32
N LEU A 780 24.48 -24.23 -11.04
CA LEU A 780 23.76 -25.21 -11.86
C LEU A 780 23.37 -26.42 -11.02
N THR A 781 22.66 -26.16 -9.92
CA THR A 781 22.20 -27.19 -8.98
C THR A 781 20.74 -27.56 -9.21
N SER A 782 20.30 -28.66 -8.58
CA SER A 782 18.89 -28.92 -8.34
C SER A 782 18.28 -27.78 -7.51
N PRO A 783 16.97 -27.51 -7.59
CA PRO A 783 16.38 -26.40 -6.87
C PRO A 783 16.61 -26.53 -5.37
N LEU A 784 17.00 -25.42 -4.76
CA LEU A 784 17.05 -25.30 -3.32
C LEU A 784 15.63 -25.11 -2.78
N PRO A 785 15.27 -25.78 -1.67
CA PRO A 785 13.99 -25.53 -1.02
C PRO A 785 13.96 -24.07 -0.55
N MET A 786 12.87 -23.37 -0.84
CA MET A 786 12.53 -22.13 -0.15
C MET A 786 11.95 -22.47 1.21
N ALA A 787 12.23 -21.67 2.23
CA ALA A 787 11.54 -21.81 3.51
C ALA A 787 10.04 -21.61 3.27
N THR A 788 9.28 -22.71 3.36
CA THR A 788 7.82 -22.66 3.27
C THR A 788 7.21 -22.74 4.66
N PRO A 789 6.05 -22.12 4.89
CA PRO A 789 5.38 -22.17 6.19
C PRO A 789 4.92 -23.59 6.58
N LEU A 790 4.87 -24.53 5.63
CA LEU A 790 4.52 -25.95 5.88
C LEU A 790 5.71 -26.79 6.36
N ALA A 791 6.95 -26.37 6.11
CA ALA A 791 8.14 -27.14 6.46
C ALA A 791 8.54 -27.03 7.95
N THR A 792 7.97 -26.09 8.70
CA THR A 792 8.28 -25.84 10.12
C THR A 792 7.32 -26.53 11.11
N LYS A 793 6.44 -27.41 10.62
CA LYS A 793 5.68 -28.36 11.45
C LYS A 793 6.05 -29.80 11.11
N ARG A 794 7.30 -30.17 11.37
CA ARG A 794 7.68 -31.56 11.67
C ARG A 794 8.57 -31.57 12.89
#